data_AF-A0A2D6HEZ1-F1
#
_entry.id   AF-A0A2D6HEZ1-F1
#
_cell.length_a   1.000
_cell.length_b   1.000
_cell.length_c   1.000
_cell.angle_alpha   90.00
_cell.angle_beta   90.00
_cell.angle_gamma   90.00
#
_symmetry.space_group_name_H-M   'P 1'
#
loop_
_entity.id
_entity.type
_entity.pdbx_description
1 polymer ?
#
loop_
_entity_poly.entity_id
_entity_poly.type
_entity_poly.pdbx_seq_one_letter_code
_entity_poly.pdbx_strand_id
1 'polypeptide(L)'
;MARRSRWLPLLLLALARPAAAGWQDPAALLRSRDVTERLQAVELLRTSEHPKTERLLSGALGDRDWEVVERAAEALGEVGSPKAVGALIDVILDGPATRVRRAAALAAAALDPDEALADVAKKIGGRKTATALEAFPLLASAASEPRSPRNLEKLLGDRDSRTRAAAARARLTAAREDRAAVLGELLESEFVAVRAAALESAANDPRGGQVDLLGELLSRPALSGVIERRAVAALVSGLGALEPGAERVGEVSARVARLCGSVEPAAAARGPRLARAALRAGLVQPDDLRAALAAAFEHDGEGVRAQAVAVLGNIDAPWARERAIALGEGDPSARVRHASLSVLGAETVGEEAFDHAWFAARLSGDADPRVRERAAVALGRAGLEAAVGPLCEALEAAEWKVAAAAAVSLGHTRSAGAVDALARLSRSEAWRLRGAAVVGLSRCLRKEAVDPLIAALEDREPLVARTAHAYLTSLAREELEPRTEIWSAWWAENRDRLRMIDPKEVADRERRFGYSAPAARIYEGLDVMVLESRGDHIQKLLKTLGIDHRLSAAARVVNDGLDAAGVFVANCTGEIETEDVERLEWFVHVGGYLFTSCWALRETIERIEPGLVRKFETTGEVLDNVLASPCAPGSPYLEGVFTAGVRPIYALQGAHLIEVLQPERAEVLVDSPECTERWGSGDLACWFRLGHGVVLDSVNHFDLQGLELASQLKKREERMAYAMDHMGLSHARLRETRKAKWWENNLKAAREVRDLSVFQLVTNFVRLRRIQGK
;
A
#
# COMPACT_ATOMS: atom_id res chain seq x y z
N MET A 1 22.20 1.58 29.75
CA MET A 1 22.31 3.03 29.46
C MET A 1 21.51 3.34 28.21
N ALA A 2 20.44 4.12 28.36
CA ALA A 2 19.34 4.27 27.40
C ALA A 2 19.75 4.99 26.10
N ARG A 3 19.64 4.31 24.96
CA ARG A 3 19.65 4.93 23.62
C ARG A 3 18.22 5.31 23.25
N ARG A 4 17.92 6.60 23.35
CA ARG A 4 16.72 7.25 22.79
C ARG A 4 16.77 7.16 21.26
N SER A 5 15.85 6.43 20.64
CA SER A 5 15.65 6.43 19.20
C SER A 5 14.75 7.61 18.79
N ARG A 6 15.30 8.43 17.90
CA ARG A 6 14.66 9.53 17.17
C ARG A 6 13.61 8.96 16.23
N TRP A 7 12.38 9.50 16.19
CA TRP A 7 11.52 9.72 15.00
C TRP A 7 10.26 10.51 15.42
N LEU A 8 10.25 11.83 15.18
CA LEU A 8 9.06 12.69 15.11
C LEU A 8 9.44 13.86 14.19
N PRO A 9 8.72 14.13 13.10
CA PRO A 9 8.97 15.33 12.32
C PRO A 9 8.44 16.53 13.12
N LEU A 10 9.35 17.19 13.84
CA LEU A 10 9.11 18.49 14.46
C LEU A 10 8.94 19.52 13.33
N LEU A 11 7.71 19.96 13.13
CA LEU A 11 7.41 21.25 12.52
C LEU A 11 8.02 22.32 13.44
N LEU A 12 9.23 22.75 13.08
CA LEU A 12 9.91 23.92 13.63
C LEU A 12 9.09 25.18 13.32
N LEU A 13 8.12 25.49 14.18
CA LEU A 13 7.72 26.87 14.38
C LEU A 13 8.88 27.56 15.10
N ALA A 14 9.49 28.53 14.41
CA ALA A 14 10.65 29.27 14.85
C ALA A 14 10.50 29.78 16.29
N LEU A 15 11.44 29.38 17.15
CA LEU A 15 11.67 29.93 18.48
C LEU A 15 12.19 31.37 18.37
N ALA A 16 11.29 32.32 18.20
CA ALA A 16 11.49 33.64 18.77
C ALA A 16 11.02 33.55 20.24
N ARG A 17 11.92 33.71 21.21
CA ARG A 17 11.51 34.05 22.58
C ARG A 17 10.73 35.36 22.50
N PRO A 18 9.41 35.40 22.73
CA PRO A 18 8.74 36.69 22.81
C PRO A 18 9.09 37.27 24.17
N ALA A 19 9.55 38.52 24.16
CA ALA A 19 9.55 39.36 25.34
C ALA A 19 8.13 39.40 25.95
N ALA A 20 8.08 39.43 27.28
CA ALA A 20 6.91 39.53 28.16
C ALA A 20 5.63 40.14 27.52
N ALA A 21 4.79 39.27 26.95
CA ALA A 21 3.37 39.52 26.73
C ALA A 21 2.59 38.69 27.75
N GLY A 22 1.63 39.30 28.44
CA GLY A 22 1.04 38.83 29.71
C GLY A 22 0.71 37.34 29.76
N TRP A 23 1.31 36.64 30.73
CA TRP A 23 0.98 35.24 31.01
C TRP A 23 -0.48 35.15 31.47
N GLN A 24 -1.36 34.61 30.63
CA GLN A 24 -2.71 34.26 31.05
C GLN A 24 -2.65 33.03 31.97
N ASP A 25 -3.35 33.09 33.10
CA ASP A 25 -3.41 31.99 34.08
C ASP A 25 -3.95 30.71 33.42
N PRO A 26 -3.19 29.59 33.38
CA PRO A 26 -3.65 28.33 32.80
C PRO A 26 -4.96 27.82 33.42
N ALA A 27 -5.22 28.11 34.70
CA ALA A 27 -6.48 27.74 35.35
C ALA A 27 -7.67 28.53 34.80
N ALA A 28 -7.47 29.78 34.37
CA ALA A 28 -8.50 30.57 33.69
C ALA A 28 -8.70 30.06 32.26
N LEU A 29 -7.62 29.79 31.53
CA LEU A 29 -7.67 29.27 30.17
C LEU A 29 -8.36 27.91 30.08
N LEU A 30 -8.11 26.99 31.01
CA LEU A 30 -8.81 25.69 31.09
C LEU A 30 -10.32 25.81 31.30
N ARG A 31 -10.83 26.95 31.78
CA ARG A 31 -12.28 27.22 31.90
C ARG A 31 -12.87 27.89 30.67
N SER A 32 -12.04 28.21 29.68
CA SER A 32 -12.48 28.90 28.47
C SER A 32 -13.47 28.06 27.67
N ARG A 33 -14.38 28.77 26.99
CA ARG A 33 -15.24 28.16 25.98
C ARG A 33 -14.46 27.78 24.73
N ASP A 34 -13.39 28.51 24.43
CA ASP A 34 -12.50 28.23 23.30
C ASP A 34 -11.61 27.02 23.62
N VAL A 35 -11.58 26.05 22.72
CA VAL A 35 -10.71 24.87 22.82
C VAL A 35 -9.25 25.22 22.62
N THR A 36 -8.94 26.21 21.77
CA THR A 36 -7.56 26.61 21.47
C THR A 36 -6.90 27.16 22.72
N GLU A 37 -7.62 27.99 23.49
CA GLU A 37 -7.17 28.47 24.80
C GLU A 37 -6.96 27.32 25.80
N ARG A 38 -7.86 26.32 25.83
CA ARG A 38 -7.68 25.14 26.71
C ARG A 38 -6.48 24.28 26.31
N LEU A 39 -6.26 24.05 25.01
CA LEU A 39 -5.09 23.33 24.50
C LEU A 39 -3.80 24.10 24.80
N GLN A 40 -3.81 25.42 24.62
CA GLN A 40 -2.70 26.29 25.01
C GLN A 40 -2.43 26.20 26.52
N ALA A 41 -3.47 26.13 27.35
CA ALA A 41 -3.31 25.94 28.79
C ALA A 41 -2.60 24.63 29.14
N VAL A 42 -2.98 23.53 28.49
CA VAL A 42 -2.31 22.23 28.66
C VAL A 42 -0.84 22.32 28.25
N GLU A 43 -0.54 22.97 27.12
CA GLU A 43 0.83 23.15 26.64
C GLU A 43 1.69 24.04 27.56
N LEU A 44 1.10 25.10 28.12
CA LEU A 44 1.75 25.92 29.15
C LEU A 44 2.04 25.11 30.40
N LEU A 45 1.09 24.30 30.87
CA LEU A 45 1.27 23.45 32.05
C LEU A 45 2.29 22.33 31.82
N ARG A 46 2.43 21.85 30.58
CA ARG A 46 3.43 20.86 30.17
C ARG A 46 4.87 21.41 30.27
N THR A 47 5.05 22.70 29.99
CA THR A 47 6.38 23.32 29.82
C THR A 47 6.78 24.26 30.96
N SER A 48 5.85 24.61 31.86
CA SER A 48 6.08 25.57 32.96
C SER A 48 6.04 24.92 34.34
N GLU A 49 6.76 25.50 35.28
CA GLU A 49 6.76 25.12 36.70
C GLU A 49 5.57 25.78 37.44
N HIS A 50 4.34 25.39 37.08
CA HIS A 50 3.15 25.91 37.74
C HIS A 50 2.79 25.09 39.01
N PRO A 51 2.57 25.72 40.20
CA PRO A 51 2.36 24.99 41.46
C PRO A 51 1.15 24.05 41.49
N LYS A 52 0.19 24.25 40.58
CA LYS A 52 -1.03 23.44 40.47
C LYS A 52 -1.07 22.58 39.21
N THR A 53 0.07 22.39 38.52
CA THR A 53 0.14 21.65 37.24
C THR A 53 -0.57 20.31 37.32
N GLU A 54 -0.20 19.45 38.27
CA GLU A 54 -0.83 18.14 38.50
C GLU A 54 -2.37 18.26 38.58
N ARG A 55 -2.87 19.07 39.51
CA ARG A 55 -4.31 19.20 39.74
C ARG A 55 -5.06 19.70 38.51
N LEU A 56 -4.48 20.67 37.79
CA LEU A 56 -5.10 21.26 36.61
C LEU A 56 -5.11 20.29 35.43
N LEU A 57 -4.01 19.57 35.20
CA LEU A 57 -3.94 18.56 34.15
C LEU A 57 -4.83 17.34 34.44
N SER A 58 -4.86 16.85 35.68
CA SER A 58 -5.80 15.78 36.08
C SER A 58 -7.25 16.23 35.91
N GLY A 59 -7.56 17.50 36.18
CA GLY A 59 -8.88 18.08 35.89
C GLY A 59 -9.19 18.10 34.39
N ALA A 60 -8.19 18.38 33.54
CA ALA A 60 -8.34 18.41 32.08
C ALA A 60 -8.56 17.02 31.46
N LEU A 61 -8.27 15.92 32.17
CA LEU A 61 -8.67 14.57 31.73
C LEU A 61 -10.19 14.39 31.66
N GLY A 62 -10.95 15.24 32.37
CA GLY A 62 -12.41 15.31 32.28
C GLY A 62 -12.93 16.32 31.24
N ASP A 63 -12.07 16.89 30.40
CA ASP A 63 -12.51 17.87 29.40
C ASP A 63 -13.50 17.22 28.43
N ARG A 64 -14.44 18.03 27.97
CA ARG A 64 -15.36 17.57 26.93
C ARG A 64 -14.58 17.22 25.67
N ASP A 65 -13.60 18.01 25.27
CA ASP A 65 -12.84 17.86 24.03
C ASP A 65 -11.78 16.76 24.13
N TRP A 66 -11.88 15.77 23.25
CA TRP A 66 -11.04 14.57 23.33
C TRP A 66 -9.57 14.87 22.98
N GLU A 67 -9.28 15.94 22.24
CA GLU A 67 -7.91 16.38 22.00
C GLU A 67 -7.30 16.97 23.28
N VAL A 68 -8.09 17.72 24.07
CA VAL A 68 -7.63 18.25 25.35
C VAL A 68 -7.33 17.10 26.32
N VAL A 69 -8.18 16.07 26.39
CA VAL A 69 -7.95 14.88 27.22
C VAL A 69 -6.68 14.15 26.80
N GLU A 70 -6.48 13.94 25.49
CA GLU A 70 -5.29 13.30 24.93
C GLU A 70 -4.00 14.07 25.29
N ARG A 71 -3.98 15.38 25.01
CA ARG A 71 -2.82 16.25 25.33
C ARG A 71 -2.58 16.34 26.83
N ALA A 72 -3.63 16.36 27.65
CA ALA A 72 -3.50 16.39 29.10
C ALA A 72 -2.91 15.09 29.65
N ALA A 73 -3.32 13.93 29.10
CA ALA A 73 -2.73 12.64 29.46
C ALA A 73 -1.23 12.60 29.12
N GLU A 74 -0.85 12.99 27.90
CA GLU A 74 0.55 13.10 27.48
C GLU A 74 1.35 14.02 28.41
N ALA A 75 0.82 15.21 28.70
CA ALA A 75 1.46 16.17 29.59
C ALA A 75 1.65 15.63 31.02
N LEU A 76 0.69 14.87 31.56
CA LEU A 76 0.81 14.24 32.89
C LEU A 76 1.95 13.22 32.94
N GLY A 77 2.10 12.43 31.88
CA GLY A 77 3.20 11.47 31.74
C GLY A 77 4.57 12.16 31.68
N GLU A 78 4.68 13.25 30.93
CA GLU A 78 5.92 14.03 30.79
C GLU A 78 6.31 14.80 32.05
N VAL A 79 5.32 15.40 32.74
CA VAL A 79 5.54 16.16 33.98
C VAL A 79 5.94 15.24 35.14
N GLY A 80 5.55 13.97 35.11
CA GLY A 80 5.92 13.02 36.16
C GLY A 80 5.09 13.18 37.43
N SER A 81 3.76 13.07 37.33
CA SER A 81 2.82 13.21 38.46
C SER A 81 2.21 11.86 38.90
N PRO A 82 2.81 11.10 39.85
CA PRO A 82 2.34 9.77 40.25
C PRO A 82 0.88 9.70 40.71
N LYS A 83 0.39 10.76 41.36
CA LYS A 83 -1.01 10.85 41.84
C LYS A 83 -2.05 10.85 40.72
N ALA A 84 -1.64 11.08 39.47
CA ALA A 84 -2.53 11.07 38.32
C ALA A 84 -2.84 9.66 37.80
N VAL A 85 -2.14 8.62 38.27
CA VAL A 85 -2.29 7.23 37.79
C VAL A 85 -3.74 6.76 37.86
N GLY A 86 -4.43 6.97 38.99
CA GLY A 86 -5.85 6.61 39.13
C GLY A 86 -6.76 7.29 38.09
N ALA A 87 -6.58 8.59 37.86
CA ALA A 87 -7.36 9.32 36.85
C ALA A 87 -7.03 8.87 35.42
N LEU A 88 -5.77 8.49 35.15
CA LEU A 88 -5.37 7.93 33.87
C LEU A 88 -5.96 6.54 33.65
N ILE A 89 -6.08 5.70 34.69
CA ILE A 89 -6.76 4.39 34.62
C ILE A 89 -8.23 4.56 34.24
N ASP A 90 -8.92 5.55 34.78
CA ASP A 90 -10.30 5.85 34.38
C ASP A 90 -10.37 6.20 32.89
N VAL A 91 -9.44 7.04 32.38
CA VAL A 91 -9.37 7.35 30.95
C VAL A 91 -9.01 6.11 30.11
N ILE A 92 -8.14 5.23 30.59
CA ILE A 92 -7.81 3.96 29.93
C ILE A 92 -9.05 3.07 29.78
N LEU A 93 -9.93 3.01 30.79
CA LEU A 93 -11.05 2.07 30.80
C LEU A 93 -12.33 2.64 30.19
N ASP A 94 -12.52 3.97 30.28
CA ASP A 94 -13.74 4.68 29.90
C ASP A 94 -13.55 5.71 28.79
N GLY A 95 -12.31 5.96 28.36
CA GLY A 95 -11.99 6.88 27.28
C GLY A 95 -12.66 6.48 25.95
N PRO A 96 -13.27 7.42 25.22
CA PRO A 96 -14.14 7.11 24.09
C PRO A 96 -13.36 6.56 22.88
N ALA A 97 -12.22 7.16 22.54
CA ALA A 97 -11.42 6.80 21.37
C ALA A 97 -10.12 6.07 21.74
N THR A 98 -9.68 5.13 20.91
CA THR A 98 -8.44 4.35 21.09
C THR A 98 -7.24 5.25 21.32
N ARG A 99 -7.08 6.32 20.54
CA ARG A 99 -5.96 7.25 20.70
C ARG A 99 -5.89 7.90 22.10
N VAL A 100 -7.04 8.23 22.68
CA VAL A 100 -7.13 8.84 24.02
C VAL A 100 -6.77 7.79 25.09
N ARG A 101 -7.34 6.59 24.99
CA ARG A 101 -7.01 5.48 25.91
C ARG A 101 -5.52 5.12 25.86
N ARG A 102 -4.94 5.10 24.65
CA ARG A 102 -3.52 4.82 24.44
C ARG A 102 -2.62 5.89 25.01
N ALA A 103 -2.94 7.18 24.82
CA ALA A 103 -2.19 8.28 25.45
C ALA A 103 -2.19 8.15 26.98
N ALA A 104 -3.36 7.84 27.57
CA ALA A 104 -3.47 7.61 29.01
C ALA A 104 -2.68 6.37 29.48
N ALA A 105 -2.69 5.28 28.72
CA ALA A 105 -1.92 4.08 29.02
C ALA A 105 -0.40 4.33 28.97
N LEU A 106 0.08 5.07 27.98
CA LEU A 106 1.50 5.45 27.87
C LEU A 106 1.91 6.40 29.01
N ALA A 107 1.04 7.35 29.36
CA ALA A 107 1.28 8.24 30.49
C ALA A 107 1.33 7.47 31.81
N ALA A 108 0.37 6.57 32.06
CA ALA A 108 0.37 5.73 33.26
C ALA A 108 1.61 4.83 33.32
N ALA A 109 2.03 4.26 32.17
CA ALA A 109 3.25 3.46 32.07
C ALA A 109 4.52 4.25 32.42
N ALA A 110 4.57 5.55 32.12
CA ALA A 110 5.70 6.42 32.44
C ALA A 110 5.73 6.85 33.93
N LEU A 111 4.59 6.78 34.62
CA LEU A 111 4.42 7.26 36.00
C LEU A 111 4.57 6.15 37.03
N ASP A 112 3.66 5.17 36.98
CA ASP A 112 3.68 3.99 37.84
C ASP A 112 3.08 2.81 37.05
N PRO A 113 3.91 2.10 36.26
CA PRO A 113 3.42 1.01 35.43
C PRO A 113 2.94 -0.18 36.26
N ASP A 114 3.47 -0.41 37.46
CA ASP A 114 3.14 -1.56 38.29
C ASP A 114 1.75 -1.41 38.93
N GLU A 115 1.46 -0.22 39.50
CA GLU A 115 0.12 0.10 40.02
C GLU A 115 -0.93 0.04 38.90
N ALA A 116 -0.66 0.73 37.78
CA ALA A 116 -1.58 0.79 36.66
C ALA A 116 -1.83 -0.59 36.05
N LEU A 117 -0.78 -1.41 35.89
CA LEU A 117 -0.92 -2.77 35.38
C LEU A 117 -1.78 -3.63 36.30
N ALA A 118 -1.55 -3.58 37.61
CA ALA A 118 -2.32 -4.36 38.58
C ALA A 118 -3.81 -4.03 38.53
N ASP A 119 -4.17 -2.75 38.39
CA ASP A 119 -5.56 -2.31 38.33
C ASP A 119 -6.24 -2.60 37.01
N VAL A 120 -5.54 -2.41 35.88
CA VAL A 120 -6.04 -2.79 34.55
C VAL A 120 -6.23 -4.30 34.46
N ALA A 121 -5.31 -5.10 35.01
CA ALA A 121 -5.40 -6.56 35.00
C ALA A 121 -6.66 -7.09 35.71
N LYS A 122 -7.10 -6.45 36.80
CA LYS A 122 -8.35 -6.82 37.52
C LYS A 122 -9.60 -6.67 36.66
N LYS A 123 -9.55 -5.89 35.58
CA LYS A 123 -10.70 -5.65 34.69
C LYS A 123 -10.82 -6.66 33.55
N ILE A 124 -9.79 -7.48 33.33
CA ILE A 124 -9.77 -8.54 32.30
C ILE A 124 -10.64 -9.72 32.77
N GLY A 125 -11.65 -10.05 31.96
CA GLY A 125 -12.71 -11.03 32.29
C GLY A 125 -14.03 -10.37 32.71
N GLY A 126 -14.11 -9.05 32.76
CA GLY A 126 -15.33 -8.28 33.02
C GLY A 126 -15.84 -7.49 31.80
N ARG A 127 -16.72 -6.52 32.05
CA ARG A 127 -17.31 -5.64 31.01
C ARG A 127 -16.28 -4.74 30.30
N LYS A 128 -15.11 -4.54 30.89
CA LYS A 128 -14.03 -3.67 30.39
C LYS A 128 -12.85 -4.46 29.79
N THR A 129 -13.07 -5.72 29.44
CA THR A 129 -12.01 -6.61 28.94
C THR A 129 -11.33 -6.06 27.70
N ALA A 130 -12.07 -5.56 26.71
CA ALA A 130 -11.49 -5.06 25.46
C ALA A 130 -10.53 -3.88 25.69
N THR A 131 -10.96 -2.85 26.44
CA THR A 131 -10.12 -1.67 26.74
C THR A 131 -8.96 -2.01 27.68
N ALA A 132 -9.17 -2.91 28.64
CA ALA A 132 -8.10 -3.40 29.50
C ALA A 132 -7.02 -4.16 28.72
N LEU A 133 -7.41 -5.05 27.80
CA LEU A 133 -6.48 -5.78 26.93
C LEU A 133 -5.71 -4.87 25.97
N GLU A 134 -6.32 -3.77 25.52
CA GLU A 134 -5.66 -2.77 24.67
C GLU A 134 -4.53 -2.04 25.41
N ALA A 135 -4.75 -1.66 26.67
CA ALA A 135 -3.77 -0.94 27.47
C ALA A 135 -2.72 -1.85 28.13
N PHE A 136 -3.07 -3.10 28.43
CA PHE A 136 -2.23 -4.02 29.18
C PHE A 136 -0.81 -4.16 28.61
N PRO A 137 -0.58 -4.39 27.29
CA PRO A 137 0.77 -4.52 26.75
C PRO A 137 1.63 -3.26 26.95
N LEU A 138 1.03 -2.07 26.87
CA LEU A 138 1.74 -0.80 27.06
C LEU A 138 2.24 -0.68 28.49
N LEU A 139 1.39 -1.01 29.46
CA LEU A 139 1.74 -1.00 30.89
C LEU A 139 2.75 -2.11 31.23
N ALA A 140 2.50 -3.34 30.77
CA ALA A 140 3.35 -4.51 31.04
C ALA A 140 4.77 -4.36 30.48
N SER A 141 4.93 -3.64 29.36
CA SER A 141 6.24 -3.36 28.79
C SER A 141 7.12 -2.47 29.68
N ALA A 142 6.50 -1.60 30.50
CA ALA A 142 7.19 -0.69 31.41
C ALA A 142 7.25 -1.19 32.86
N ALA A 143 6.37 -2.12 33.25
CA ALA A 143 6.28 -2.70 34.58
C ALA A 143 7.53 -3.49 34.98
N SER A 144 7.84 -3.54 36.28
CA SER A 144 8.99 -4.30 36.80
C SER A 144 8.71 -5.81 36.77
N GLU A 145 7.58 -6.23 37.33
CA GLU A 145 7.13 -7.62 37.42
C GLU A 145 5.74 -7.82 36.79
N PRO A 146 5.58 -7.73 35.45
CA PRO A 146 4.29 -7.99 34.84
C PRO A 146 3.91 -9.45 35.04
N ARG A 147 2.70 -9.68 35.55
CA ARG A 147 2.14 -11.02 35.72
C ARG A 147 1.03 -11.23 34.72
N SER A 148 1.02 -12.41 34.10
CA SER A 148 -0.06 -12.81 33.21
C SER A 148 -1.38 -12.90 33.99
N PRO A 149 -2.43 -12.16 33.58
CA PRO A 149 -3.75 -12.28 34.17
C PRO A 149 -4.31 -13.69 33.99
N ARG A 150 -4.89 -14.26 35.07
CA ARG A 150 -5.45 -15.63 35.06
C ARG A 150 -6.46 -15.91 33.95
N ASN A 151 -7.20 -14.88 33.52
CA ASN A 151 -8.25 -15.02 32.52
C ASN A 151 -7.75 -15.00 31.07
N LEU A 152 -6.47 -14.66 30.81
CA LEU A 152 -5.96 -14.56 29.43
C LEU A 152 -6.06 -15.89 28.68
N GLU A 153 -5.78 -17.02 29.35
CA GLU A 153 -5.81 -18.33 28.72
C GLU A 153 -7.18 -18.66 28.14
N LYS A 154 -8.24 -18.36 28.89
CA LYS A 154 -9.61 -18.52 28.43
C LYS A 154 -9.93 -17.62 27.24
N LEU A 155 -9.39 -16.38 27.23
CA LEU A 155 -9.65 -15.39 26.19
C LEU A 155 -8.91 -15.70 24.88
N LEU A 156 -7.89 -16.55 24.89
CA LEU A 156 -7.28 -17.08 23.67
C LEU A 156 -8.22 -17.96 22.86
N GLY A 157 -9.31 -18.47 23.47
CA GLY A 157 -10.39 -19.19 22.80
C GLY A 157 -11.71 -18.41 22.71
N ASP A 158 -11.68 -17.08 22.87
CA ASP A 158 -12.89 -16.25 22.75
C ASP A 158 -13.48 -16.34 21.33
N ARG A 159 -14.79 -16.08 21.18
CA ARG A 159 -15.46 -16.08 19.87
C ARG A 159 -15.04 -14.87 19.02
N ASP A 160 -14.75 -13.73 19.65
CA ASP A 160 -14.28 -12.53 18.96
C ASP A 160 -12.77 -12.62 18.67
N SER A 161 -12.43 -12.60 17.38
CA SER A 161 -11.05 -12.69 16.88
C SER A 161 -10.13 -11.61 17.46
N ARG A 162 -10.67 -10.41 17.65
CA ARG A 162 -9.94 -9.25 18.19
C ARG A 162 -9.62 -9.45 19.66
N THR A 163 -10.53 -10.02 20.44
CA THR A 163 -10.30 -10.39 21.84
C THR A 163 -9.21 -11.45 21.94
N ARG A 164 -9.24 -12.51 21.11
CA ARG A 164 -8.16 -13.51 21.05
C ARG A 164 -6.80 -12.88 20.72
N ALA A 165 -6.77 -12.03 19.69
CA ALA A 165 -5.55 -11.32 19.29
C ALA A 165 -5.01 -10.43 20.41
N ALA A 166 -5.87 -9.65 21.08
CA ALA A 166 -5.45 -8.78 22.18
C ALA A 166 -4.97 -9.59 23.41
N ALA A 167 -5.62 -10.71 23.73
CA ALA A 167 -5.17 -11.64 24.77
C ALA A 167 -3.79 -12.24 24.48
N ALA A 168 -3.51 -12.61 23.22
CA ALA A 168 -2.21 -13.11 22.80
C ALA A 168 -1.08 -12.07 22.99
N ARG A 169 -1.32 -10.81 22.60
CA ARG A 169 -0.36 -9.71 22.83
C ARG A 169 -0.10 -9.51 24.32
N ALA A 170 -1.16 -9.48 25.13
CA ALA A 170 -1.06 -9.31 26.57
C ALA A 170 -0.27 -10.45 27.21
N ARG A 171 -0.56 -11.70 26.83
CA ARG A 171 0.12 -12.89 27.35
C ARG A 171 1.61 -12.88 27.02
N LEU A 172 1.96 -12.64 25.76
CA LEU A 172 3.36 -12.61 25.36
C LEU A 172 4.13 -11.45 26.00
N THR A 173 3.51 -10.27 26.12
CA THR A 173 4.14 -9.09 26.74
C THR A 173 4.35 -9.25 28.25
N ALA A 174 3.45 -9.97 28.92
CA ALA A 174 3.63 -10.33 30.33
C ALA A 174 4.73 -11.38 30.56
N ALA A 175 5.02 -12.21 29.56
CA ALA A 175 6.04 -13.24 29.65
C ALA A 175 7.45 -12.63 29.71
N ARG A 176 8.27 -13.10 30.65
CA ARG A 176 9.64 -12.60 30.91
C ARG A 176 10.65 -13.67 30.51
N GLU A 177 11.13 -14.47 31.46
CA GLU A 177 12.12 -15.53 31.22
C GLU A 177 11.56 -16.65 30.32
N ASP A 178 10.27 -16.92 30.42
CA ASP A 178 9.54 -17.94 29.65
C ASP A 178 8.99 -17.42 28.31
N ARG A 179 9.32 -16.19 27.90
CA ARG A 179 8.73 -15.54 26.72
C ARG A 179 8.87 -16.37 25.45
N ALA A 180 10.00 -17.04 25.22
CA ALA A 180 10.19 -17.90 24.06
C ALA A 180 9.26 -19.12 24.08
N ALA A 181 9.06 -19.73 25.26
CA ALA A 181 8.11 -20.84 25.43
C ALA A 181 6.66 -20.37 25.20
N VAL A 182 6.28 -19.23 25.78
CA VAL A 182 4.95 -18.63 25.55
C VAL A 182 4.73 -18.29 24.08
N LEU A 183 5.74 -17.74 23.39
CA LEU A 183 5.65 -17.51 21.95
C LEU A 183 5.43 -18.84 21.21
N GLY A 184 6.18 -19.89 21.54
CA GLY A 184 6.02 -21.22 20.94
C GLY A 184 4.60 -21.75 21.09
N GLU A 185 4.03 -21.70 22.30
CA GLU A 185 2.65 -22.12 22.55
C GLU A 185 1.63 -21.31 21.74
N LEU A 186 1.80 -19.99 21.65
CA LEU A 186 0.91 -19.12 20.87
C LEU A 186 1.00 -19.39 19.37
N LEU A 187 2.17 -19.80 18.87
CA LEU A 187 2.38 -20.17 17.47
C LEU A 187 1.74 -21.51 17.09
N GLU A 188 1.50 -22.40 18.07
CA GLU A 188 0.73 -23.65 17.86
C GLU A 188 -0.79 -23.47 17.94
N SER A 189 -1.27 -22.28 18.31
CA SER A 189 -2.71 -22.02 18.36
C SER A 189 -3.37 -22.30 17.01
N GLU A 190 -4.56 -22.90 16.99
CA GLU A 190 -5.34 -23.10 15.76
C GLU A 190 -5.80 -21.76 15.14
N PHE A 191 -5.96 -20.72 15.96
CA PHE A 191 -6.47 -19.42 15.55
C PHE A 191 -5.39 -18.57 14.88
N VAL A 192 -5.62 -18.19 13.62
CA VAL A 192 -4.72 -17.31 12.86
C VAL A 192 -4.55 -15.97 13.57
N ALA A 193 -5.60 -15.42 14.18
CA ALA A 193 -5.55 -14.15 14.90
C ALA A 193 -4.58 -14.18 16.10
N VAL A 194 -4.49 -15.31 16.80
CA VAL A 194 -3.56 -15.52 17.93
C VAL A 194 -2.12 -15.56 17.43
N ARG A 195 -1.84 -16.42 16.42
CA ARG A 195 -0.51 -16.53 15.82
C ARG A 195 -0.03 -15.20 15.25
N ALA A 196 -0.87 -14.49 14.50
CA ALA A 196 -0.56 -13.19 13.92
C ALA A 196 -0.23 -12.14 15.00
N ALA A 197 -1.03 -12.06 16.06
CA ALA A 197 -0.81 -11.11 17.14
C ALA A 197 0.45 -11.40 17.97
N ALA A 198 0.79 -12.68 18.16
CA ALA A 198 2.02 -13.11 18.80
C ALA A 198 3.25 -12.70 17.96
N LEU A 199 3.22 -12.94 16.64
CA LEU A 199 4.29 -12.54 15.73
C LEU A 199 4.46 -11.01 15.64
N GLU A 200 3.38 -10.25 15.57
CA GLU A 200 3.43 -8.79 15.61
C GLU A 200 4.04 -8.29 16.92
N SER A 201 3.71 -8.93 18.04
CA SER A 201 4.29 -8.59 19.36
C SER A 201 5.77 -8.96 19.46
N ALA A 202 6.18 -10.09 18.88
CA ALA A 202 7.57 -10.52 18.79
C ALA A 202 8.41 -9.61 17.88
N ALA A 203 7.80 -9.01 16.84
CA ALA A 203 8.45 -8.02 15.99
C ALA A 203 8.62 -6.66 16.69
N ASN A 204 7.61 -6.23 17.45
CA ASN A 204 7.61 -4.95 18.15
C ASN A 204 8.50 -4.92 19.41
N ASP A 205 8.65 -6.04 20.11
CA ASP A 205 9.59 -6.23 21.23
C ASP A 205 10.49 -7.45 20.95
N PRO A 206 11.51 -7.28 20.09
CA PRO A 206 12.33 -8.39 19.62
C PRO A 206 13.34 -8.86 20.67
N ARG A 207 13.54 -10.18 20.73
CA ARG A 207 14.53 -10.85 21.58
C ARG A 207 15.41 -11.78 20.73
N GLY A 208 16.63 -12.07 21.17
CA GLY A 208 17.49 -13.06 20.50
C GLY A 208 16.95 -14.50 20.63
N GLY A 209 16.45 -14.87 21.82
CA GLY A 209 16.00 -16.24 22.14
C GLY A 209 14.76 -16.75 21.38
N GLN A 210 14.16 -15.95 20.50
CA GLN A 210 13.04 -16.36 19.63
C GLN A 210 13.48 -16.65 18.18
N VAL A 211 14.74 -16.39 17.83
CA VAL A 211 15.25 -16.55 16.44
C VAL A 211 15.09 -17.99 15.95
N ASP A 212 15.43 -18.98 16.80
CA ASP A 212 15.36 -20.39 16.43
C ASP A 212 13.92 -20.84 16.16
N LEU A 213 13.02 -20.54 17.10
CA LEU A 213 11.59 -20.84 17.01
C LEU A 213 10.96 -20.24 15.74
N LEU A 214 11.28 -18.98 15.42
CA LEU A 214 10.76 -18.31 14.24
C LEU A 214 11.34 -18.90 12.95
N GLY A 215 12.61 -19.32 12.95
CA GLY A 215 13.22 -20.05 11.84
C GLY A 215 12.58 -21.42 11.62
N GLU A 216 12.25 -22.14 12.69
CA GLU A 216 11.52 -23.42 12.63
C GLU A 216 10.11 -23.23 12.09
N LEU A 217 9.39 -22.20 12.55
CA LEU A 217 8.07 -21.84 12.03
C LEU A 217 8.13 -21.65 10.51
N LEU A 218 9.07 -20.84 10.00
CA LEU A 218 9.21 -20.60 8.56
C LEU A 218 9.61 -21.85 7.76
N SER A 219 10.16 -22.88 8.40
CA SER A 219 10.54 -24.13 7.76
C SER A 219 9.35 -25.09 7.59
N ARG A 220 8.20 -24.83 8.21
CA ARG A 220 7.01 -25.69 8.09
C ARG A 220 6.41 -25.60 6.69
N PRO A 221 5.90 -26.68 6.08
CA PRO A 221 5.37 -26.64 4.72
C PRO A 221 4.16 -25.72 4.60
N ALA A 222 3.19 -25.83 5.53
CA ALA A 222 1.93 -25.09 5.47
C ALA A 222 1.94 -23.82 6.34
N LEU A 223 2.04 -22.65 5.70
CA LEU A 223 1.74 -21.35 6.31
C LEU A 223 0.91 -20.50 5.35
N SER A 224 -0.07 -19.78 5.89
CA SER A 224 -0.76 -18.74 5.13
C SER A 224 0.16 -17.54 4.89
N GLY A 225 -0.05 -16.80 3.80
CA GLY A 225 0.75 -15.62 3.47
C GLY A 225 0.76 -14.55 4.59
N VAL A 226 -0.37 -14.41 5.30
CA VAL A 226 -0.52 -13.52 6.45
C VAL A 226 0.45 -13.87 7.59
N ILE A 227 0.56 -15.15 7.93
CA ILE A 227 1.45 -15.62 9.00
C ILE A 227 2.89 -15.59 8.53
N GLU A 228 3.16 -16.00 7.29
CA GLU A 228 4.50 -15.95 6.71
C GLU A 228 5.10 -14.54 6.75
N ARG A 229 4.37 -13.52 6.28
CA ARG A 229 4.85 -12.12 6.28
C ARG A 229 5.20 -11.63 7.69
N ARG A 230 4.36 -11.96 8.67
CA ARG A 230 4.58 -11.60 10.09
C ARG A 230 5.72 -12.38 10.71
N ALA A 231 5.89 -13.65 10.36
CA ALA A 231 7.00 -14.48 10.82
C ALA A 231 8.34 -14.00 10.27
N VAL A 232 8.41 -13.60 8.99
CA VAL A 232 9.60 -12.97 8.42
C VAL A 232 9.91 -11.66 9.14
N ALA A 233 8.93 -10.79 9.36
CA ALA A 233 9.13 -9.52 10.08
C ALA A 233 9.61 -9.73 11.52
N ALA A 234 9.02 -10.70 12.23
CA ALA A 234 9.42 -11.06 13.59
C ALA A 234 10.84 -11.64 13.63
N LEU A 235 11.20 -12.51 12.68
CA LEU A 235 12.53 -13.10 12.60
C LEU A 235 13.59 -12.05 12.29
N VAL A 236 13.35 -11.17 11.33
CA VAL A 236 14.26 -10.06 11.00
C VAL A 236 14.45 -9.14 12.22
N SER A 237 13.37 -8.82 12.93
CA SER A 237 13.46 -7.99 14.14
C SER A 237 14.25 -8.70 15.25
N GLY A 238 14.03 -10.01 15.45
CA GLY A 238 14.78 -10.84 16.41
C GLY A 238 16.27 -10.94 16.07
N LEU A 239 16.62 -11.16 14.80
CA LEU A 239 18.00 -11.14 14.31
C LEU A 239 18.63 -9.75 14.50
N GLY A 240 17.86 -8.68 14.29
CA GLY A 240 18.30 -7.30 14.54
C GLY A 240 18.58 -6.99 16.02
N ALA A 241 17.99 -7.74 16.95
CA ALA A 241 18.23 -7.62 18.39
C ALA A 241 19.49 -8.36 18.87
N LEU A 242 20.12 -9.19 18.02
CA LEU A 242 21.43 -9.76 18.30
C LEU A 242 22.53 -8.70 18.23
N GLU A 243 23.65 -8.95 18.92
CA GLU A 243 24.79 -8.03 18.92
C GLU A 243 25.29 -7.78 17.48
N PRO A 244 25.46 -6.51 17.07
CA PRO A 244 25.95 -6.20 15.73
C PRO A 244 27.36 -6.76 15.50
N GLY A 245 27.53 -7.54 14.44
CA GLY A 245 28.83 -8.09 14.07
C GLY A 245 28.74 -9.31 13.17
N ALA A 246 29.86 -10.00 13.03
CA ALA A 246 29.98 -11.19 12.18
C ALA A 246 29.05 -12.33 12.60
N GLU A 247 28.77 -12.48 13.90
CA GLU A 247 27.84 -13.48 14.42
C GLU A 247 26.42 -13.27 13.90
N ARG A 248 25.88 -12.05 14.04
CA ARG A 248 24.55 -11.71 13.51
C ARG A 248 24.46 -11.90 12.01
N VAL A 249 25.49 -11.50 11.26
CA VAL A 249 25.57 -11.71 9.80
C VAL A 249 25.55 -13.22 9.49
N GLY A 250 26.35 -14.01 10.21
CA GLY A 250 26.40 -15.46 10.09
C GLY A 250 25.04 -16.11 10.36
N GLU A 251 24.32 -15.68 11.40
CA GLU A 251 22.98 -16.17 11.72
C GLU A 251 21.96 -15.86 10.62
N VAL A 252 21.97 -14.62 10.09
CA VAL A 252 21.10 -14.26 8.96
C VAL A 252 21.40 -15.15 7.76
N SER A 253 22.67 -15.27 7.36
CA SER A 253 23.07 -16.07 6.20
C SER A 253 22.77 -17.56 6.40
N ALA A 254 22.98 -18.12 7.59
CA ALA A 254 22.67 -19.51 7.92
C ALA A 254 21.17 -19.79 7.84
N ARG A 255 20.32 -18.88 8.33
CA ARG A 255 18.85 -19.01 8.27
C ARG A 255 18.33 -18.91 6.83
N VAL A 256 18.86 -17.97 6.05
CA VAL A 256 18.56 -17.87 4.61
C VAL A 256 18.95 -19.16 3.90
N ALA A 257 20.19 -19.63 4.08
CA ALA A 257 20.70 -20.84 3.45
C ALA A 257 19.86 -22.08 3.78
N ARG A 258 19.49 -22.24 5.06
CA ARG A 258 18.65 -23.35 5.53
C ARG A 258 17.29 -23.35 4.85
N LEU A 259 16.63 -22.20 4.76
CA LEU A 259 15.35 -22.10 4.07
C LEU A 259 15.53 -22.39 2.58
N CYS A 260 16.46 -21.71 1.91
CA CYS A 260 16.76 -21.91 0.48
C CYS A 260 17.06 -23.38 0.12
N GLY A 261 17.69 -24.14 1.02
CA GLY A 261 18.02 -25.55 0.83
C GLY A 261 16.91 -26.54 1.21
N SER A 262 15.71 -26.06 1.56
CA SER A 262 14.57 -26.93 1.83
C SER A 262 14.10 -27.63 0.56
N VAL A 263 13.70 -28.90 0.67
CA VAL A 263 13.07 -29.65 -0.43
C VAL A 263 11.62 -29.22 -0.67
N GLU A 264 10.98 -28.60 0.31
CA GLU A 264 9.61 -28.11 0.22
C GLU A 264 9.60 -26.73 -0.46
N PRO A 265 9.04 -26.58 -1.68
CA PRO A 265 9.14 -25.33 -2.44
C PRO A 265 8.57 -24.12 -1.71
N ALA A 266 7.50 -24.30 -0.92
CA ALA A 266 6.89 -23.23 -0.14
C ALA A 266 7.83 -22.71 0.96
N ALA A 267 8.58 -23.59 1.63
CA ALA A 267 9.57 -23.21 2.62
C ALA A 267 10.82 -22.61 1.95
N ALA A 268 11.27 -23.20 0.83
CA ALA A 268 12.41 -22.70 0.08
C ALA A 268 12.23 -21.28 -0.45
N ALA A 269 11.01 -20.96 -0.94
CA ALA A 269 10.67 -19.60 -1.39
C ALA A 269 10.74 -18.54 -0.29
N ARG A 270 10.71 -18.92 1.00
CA ARG A 270 10.83 -17.99 2.13
C ARG A 270 12.27 -17.55 2.38
N GLY A 271 13.27 -18.33 1.96
CA GLY A 271 14.68 -17.98 2.07
C GLY A 271 15.01 -16.65 1.37
N PRO A 272 14.70 -16.50 0.07
CA PRO A 272 14.84 -15.22 -0.62
C PRO A 272 14.02 -14.08 0.01
N ARG A 273 12.79 -14.34 0.47
CA ARG A 273 11.97 -13.31 1.14
C ARG A 273 12.60 -12.82 2.44
N LEU A 274 13.19 -13.72 3.22
CA LEU A 274 13.96 -13.39 4.42
C LEU A 274 15.21 -12.58 4.07
N ALA A 275 15.95 -12.99 3.04
CA ALA A 275 17.13 -12.26 2.55
C ALA A 275 16.78 -10.82 2.15
N ARG A 276 15.71 -10.63 1.40
CA ARG A 276 15.20 -9.29 1.01
C ARG A 276 14.86 -8.44 2.23
N ALA A 277 14.17 -9.02 3.21
CA ALA A 277 13.78 -8.31 4.42
C ALA A 277 15.00 -7.93 5.29
N ALA A 278 16.00 -8.82 5.38
CA ALA A 278 17.25 -8.56 6.09
C ALA A 278 18.11 -7.46 5.42
N LEU A 279 18.18 -7.44 4.09
CA LEU A 279 18.83 -6.36 3.33
C LEU A 279 18.16 -5.01 3.58
N ARG A 280 16.82 -4.95 3.48
CA ARG A 280 16.06 -3.71 3.74
C ARG A 280 16.22 -3.22 5.18
N ALA A 281 16.38 -4.13 6.14
CA ALA A 281 16.64 -3.80 7.53
C ALA A 281 18.12 -3.46 7.82
N GLY A 282 19.02 -3.57 6.84
CA GLY A 282 20.45 -3.28 6.99
C GLY A 282 21.18 -4.27 7.90
N LEU A 283 20.68 -5.51 8.03
CA LEU A 283 21.31 -6.52 8.89
C LEU A 283 22.52 -7.20 8.25
N VAL A 284 22.54 -7.23 6.91
CA VAL A 284 23.56 -7.86 6.06
C VAL A 284 23.84 -6.98 4.84
N GLN A 285 25.02 -7.17 4.26
CA GLN A 285 25.42 -6.59 2.99
C GLN A 285 25.16 -7.58 1.83
N PRO A 286 25.10 -7.09 0.58
CA PRO A 286 25.06 -7.90 -0.63
C PRO A 286 25.88 -9.20 -0.59
N ASP A 287 27.18 -9.10 -0.32
CA ASP A 287 28.10 -10.23 -0.44
C ASP A 287 27.90 -11.30 0.63
N ASP A 288 27.34 -10.95 1.78
CA ASP A 288 27.04 -11.89 2.88
C ASP A 288 26.02 -12.96 2.46
N LEU A 289 25.18 -12.65 1.47
CA LEU A 289 24.08 -13.51 1.01
C LEU A 289 24.43 -14.35 -0.22
N ARG A 290 25.58 -14.12 -0.86
CA ARG A 290 25.95 -14.77 -2.12
C ARG A 290 25.92 -16.29 -2.00
N ALA A 291 26.52 -16.85 -0.95
CA ALA A 291 26.52 -18.28 -0.70
C ALA A 291 25.15 -18.77 -0.20
N ALA A 292 24.47 -17.98 0.63
CA ALA A 292 23.20 -18.36 1.25
C ALA A 292 22.04 -18.50 0.24
N LEU A 293 22.09 -17.78 -0.87
CA LEU A 293 21.08 -17.84 -1.93
C LEU A 293 21.36 -18.93 -2.98
N ALA A 294 22.54 -19.55 -2.97
CA ALA A 294 22.98 -20.49 -4.02
C ALA A 294 21.97 -21.61 -4.29
N ALA A 295 21.51 -22.29 -3.22
CA ALA A 295 20.54 -23.38 -3.33
C ALA A 295 19.21 -22.92 -3.95
N ALA A 296 18.77 -21.69 -3.70
CA ALA A 296 17.52 -21.17 -4.24
C ALA A 296 17.60 -20.89 -5.75
N PHE A 297 18.78 -20.57 -6.29
CA PHE A 297 18.97 -20.39 -7.74
C PHE A 297 18.97 -21.72 -8.51
N GLU A 298 19.23 -22.83 -7.83
CA GLU A 298 19.35 -24.17 -8.43
C GLU A 298 18.19 -25.08 -8.03
N HIS A 299 17.21 -24.57 -7.30
CA HIS A 299 16.07 -25.33 -6.78
C HIS A 299 15.12 -25.80 -7.90
N ASP A 300 14.56 -27.01 -7.78
CA ASP A 300 13.66 -27.61 -8.79
C ASP A 300 12.40 -26.77 -9.07
N GLY A 301 11.79 -26.23 -8.01
CA GLY A 301 10.62 -25.35 -8.10
C GLY A 301 10.93 -23.98 -8.71
N GLU A 302 10.32 -23.68 -9.87
CA GLU A 302 10.48 -22.40 -10.59
C GLU A 302 10.12 -21.17 -9.75
N GLY A 303 9.13 -21.27 -8.85
CA GLY A 303 8.75 -20.16 -7.97
C GLY A 303 9.85 -19.80 -6.97
N VAL A 304 10.65 -20.77 -6.53
CA VAL A 304 11.79 -20.53 -5.63
C VAL A 304 12.88 -19.79 -6.39
N ARG A 305 13.23 -20.24 -7.60
CA ARG A 305 14.22 -19.59 -8.46
C ARG A 305 13.79 -18.17 -8.85
N ALA A 306 12.51 -17.98 -9.18
CA ALA A 306 11.97 -16.65 -9.51
C ALA A 306 12.02 -15.69 -8.32
N GLN A 307 11.72 -16.16 -7.10
CA GLN A 307 11.89 -15.38 -5.87
C GLN A 307 13.36 -15.07 -5.60
N ALA A 308 14.27 -16.03 -5.80
CA ALA A 308 15.70 -15.82 -5.65
C ALA A 308 16.20 -14.72 -6.60
N VAL A 309 15.76 -14.74 -7.86
CA VAL A 309 16.05 -13.68 -8.83
C VAL A 309 15.50 -12.33 -8.36
N ALA A 310 14.26 -12.28 -7.86
CA ALA A 310 13.65 -11.02 -7.41
C ALA A 310 14.46 -10.31 -6.33
N VAL A 311 15.16 -11.06 -5.47
CA VAL A 311 16.05 -10.50 -4.44
C VAL A 311 17.29 -9.84 -5.03
N LEU A 312 17.78 -10.30 -6.19
CA LEU A 312 18.94 -9.72 -6.86
C LEU A 312 18.72 -8.24 -7.20
N GLY A 313 17.47 -7.81 -7.42
CA GLY A 313 17.14 -6.39 -7.63
C GLY A 313 17.26 -5.51 -6.39
N ASN A 314 17.47 -6.10 -5.22
CA ASN A 314 17.79 -5.41 -3.98
C ASN A 314 19.29 -5.51 -3.62
N ILE A 315 20.11 -6.05 -4.52
CA ILE A 315 21.54 -6.28 -4.31
C ILE A 315 22.31 -5.50 -5.38
N ASP A 316 22.96 -4.42 -4.95
CA ASP A 316 23.84 -3.63 -5.82
C ASP A 316 25.26 -4.24 -5.83
N ALA A 317 25.43 -5.35 -6.56
CA ALA A 317 26.71 -6.05 -6.70
C ALA A 317 26.87 -6.71 -8.08
N PRO A 318 28.10 -6.77 -8.64
CA PRO A 318 28.34 -7.38 -9.95
C PRO A 318 27.87 -8.83 -10.07
N TRP A 319 28.10 -9.64 -9.04
CA TRP A 319 27.69 -11.06 -9.05
C TRP A 319 26.17 -11.23 -9.14
N ALA A 320 25.40 -10.30 -8.57
CA ALA A 320 23.94 -10.36 -8.58
C ALA A 320 23.40 -10.13 -10.00
N ARG A 321 24.00 -9.15 -10.70
CA ARG A 321 23.76 -8.91 -12.11
C ARG A 321 24.16 -10.11 -12.97
N GLU A 322 25.37 -10.63 -12.81
CA GLU A 322 25.85 -11.79 -13.56
C GLU A 322 24.92 -13.00 -13.38
N ARG A 323 24.47 -13.24 -12.14
CA ARG A 323 23.53 -14.33 -11.84
C ARG A 323 22.16 -14.10 -12.47
N ALA A 324 21.63 -12.87 -12.46
CA ALA A 324 20.36 -12.55 -13.12
C ALA A 324 20.46 -12.71 -14.64
N ILE A 325 21.58 -12.32 -15.25
CA ILE A 325 21.84 -12.52 -16.70
C ILE A 325 21.83 -14.00 -17.04
N ALA A 326 22.60 -14.81 -16.30
CA ALA A 326 22.70 -16.25 -16.53
C ALA A 326 21.34 -16.97 -16.41
N LEU A 327 20.54 -16.62 -15.39
CA LEU A 327 19.19 -17.18 -15.23
C LEU A 327 18.22 -16.68 -16.29
N GLY A 328 18.35 -15.42 -16.72
CA GLY A 328 17.56 -14.88 -17.83
C GLY A 328 17.88 -15.52 -19.18
N GLU A 329 19.06 -16.12 -19.34
CA GLU A 329 19.51 -16.81 -20.55
C GLU A 329 19.17 -18.29 -20.57
N GLY A 330 19.41 -18.98 -19.45
CA GLY A 330 19.45 -20.44 -19.42
C GLY A 330 18.32 -21.11 -18.65
N ASP A 331 17.52 -20.39 -17.85
CA ASP A 331 16.50 -21.04 -17.03
C ASP A 331 15.37 -21.61 -17.91
N PRO A 332 14.94 -22.87 -17.71
CA PRO A 332 13.86 -23.46 -18.50
C PRO A 332 12.52 -22.74 -18.29
N SER A 333 12.28 -22.13 -17.13
CA SER A 333 11.02 -21.47 -16.81
C SER A 333 10.99 -20.02 -17.28
N ALA A 334 9.98 -19.68 -18.08
CA ALA A 334 9.71 -18.31 -18.49
C ALA A 334 9.47 -17.37 -17.31
N ARG A 335 8.94 -17.87 -16.19
CA ARG A 335 8.71 -17.10 -14.96
C ARG A 335 10.03 -16.59 -14.37
N VAL A 336 11.07 -17.43 -14.36
CA VAL A 336 12.41 -17.06 -13.87
C VAL A 336 13.10 -16.11 -14.83
N ARG A 337 13.02 -16.37 -16.13
CA ARG A 337 13.56 -15.46 -17.16
C ARG A 337 12.90 -14.08 -17.06
N HIS A 338 11.57 -14.02 -16.98
CA HIS A 338 10.81 -12.78 -16.79
C HIS A 338 11.24 -12.02 -15.51
N ALA A 339 11.44 -12.72 -14.39
CA ALA A 339 11.93 -12.10 -13.16
C ALA A 339 13.32 -11.45 -13.37
N SER A 340 14.18 -12.09 -14.16
CA SER A 340 15.53 -11.59 -14.48
C SER A 340 15.47 -10.29 -15.27
N LEU A 341 14.63 -10.24 -16.31
CA LEU A 341 14.39 -9.01 -17.06
C LEU A 341 13.79 -7.91 -16.18
N SER A 342 12.93 -8.28 -15.22
CA SER A 342 12.30 -7.32 -14.32
C SER A 342 13.30 -6.63 -13.41
N VAL A 343 14.28 -7.38 -12.90
CA VAL A 343 15.36 -6.86 -12.06
C VAL A 343 16.36 -6.05 -12.89
N LEU A 344 16.87 -6.61 -14.00
CA LEU A 344 17.90 -5.97 -14.82
C LEU A 344 17.37 -4.72 -15.55
N GLY A 345 16.07 -4.67 -15.81
CA GLY A 345 15.39 -3.60 -16.54
C GLY A 345 14.72 -2.57 -15.65
N ALA A 346 14.88 -2.64 -14.32
CA ALA A 346 14.32 -1.67 -13.40
C ALA A 346 14.87 -0.26 -13.68
N GLU A 347 14.04 0.78 -13.47
CA GLU A 347 14.43 2.18 -13.70
C GLU A 347 15.59 2.64 -12.81
N THR A 348 15.77 1.99 -11.65
CA THR A 348 16.89 2.25 -10.73
C THR A 348 18.24 1.79 -11.30
N VAL A 349 18.24 0.94 -12.33
CA VAL A 349 19.47 0.50 -13.01
C VAL A 349 19.92 1.62 -13.95
N GLY A 350 21.07 2.22 -13.62
CA GLY A 350 21.69 3.29 -14.39
C GLY A 350 22.02 2.90 -15.84
N GLU A 351 22.19 3.90 -16.69
CA GLU A 351 22.44 3.73 -18.14
C GLU A 351 23.70 2.91 -18.43
N GLU A 352 24.79 3.15 -17.69
CA GLU A 352 26.06 2.41 -17.88
C GLU A 352 25.92 0.92 -17.58
N ALA A 353 25.07 0.57 -16.61
CA ALA A 353 24.78 -0.82 -16.33
C ALA A 353 23.88 -1.39 -17.42
N PHE A 354 22.84 -0.71 -17.86
CA PHE A 354 21.81 -1.28 -18.73
C PHE A 354 22.34 -1.90 -20.05
N ASP A 355 22.26 -3.22 -20.18
CA ASP A 355 22.73 -3.96 -21.36
C ASP A 355 21.60 -4.11 -22.39
N HIS A 356 21.45 -3.09 -23.24
CA HIS A 356 20.44 -3.06 -24.29
C HIS A 356 20.56 -4.20 -25.30
N ALA A 357 21.79 -4.69 -25.58
CA ALA A 357 22.00 -5.79 -26.52
C ALA A 357 21.46 -7.11 -25.95
N TRP A 358 21.66 -7.35 -24.65
CA TRP A 358 21.09 -8.49 -23.96
C TRP A 358 19.56 -8.48 -23.99
N PHE A 359 18.93 -7.33 -23.75
CA PHE A 359 17.48 -7.19 -23.86
C PHE A 359 16.98 -7.40 -25.29
N ALA A 360 17.68 -6.85 -26.30
CA ALA A 360 17.35 -7.07 -27.70
C ALA A 360 17.41 -8.55 -28.10
N ALA A 361 18.39 -9.30 -27.59
CA ALA A 361 18.51 -10.74 -27.82
C ALA A 361 17.36 -11.54 -27.17
N ARG A 362 16.90 -11.14 -25.98
CA ARG A 362 15.70 -11.75 -25.36
C ARG A 362 14.42 -11.40 -26.11
N LEU A 363 14.30 -10.16 -26.61
CA LEU A 363 13.17 -9.71 -27.40
C LEU A 363 13.00 -10.52 -28.68
N SER A 364 14.08 -10.80 -29.41
CA SER A 364 14.00 -11.54 -30.68
C SER A 364 14.04 -13.06 -30.53
N GLY A 365 14.71 -13.58 -29.48
CA GLY A 365 15.05 -15.01 -29.37
C GLY A 365 14.29 -15.82 -28.32
N ASP A 366 13.61 -15.21 -27.35
CA ASP A 366 12.93 -16.00 -26.30
C ASP A 366 11.65 -16.67 -26.83
N ALA A 367 11.43 -17.93 -26.45
CA ALA A 367 10.25 -18.69 -26.85
C ALA A 367 8.96 -18.14 -26.21
N ASP A 368 9.02 -17.62 -24.99
CA ASP A 368 7.85 -17.16 -24.26
C ASP A 368 7.54 -15.68 -24.57
N PRO A 369 6.31 -15.36 -25.02
CA PRO A 369 5.93 -14.00 -25.36
C PRO A 369 5.96 -13.02 -24.20
N ARG A 370 5.73 -13.47 -22.96
CA ARG A 370 5.77 -12.59 -21.78
C ARG A 370 7.19 -12.15 -21.48
N VAL A 371 8.18 -13.00 -21.77
CA VAL A 371 9.61 -12.64 -21.68
C VAL A 371 9.96 -11.62 -22.76
N ARG A 372 9.55 -11.86 -24.01
CA ARG A 372 9.76 -10.90 -25.11
C ARG A 372 9.09 -9.56 -24.85
N GLU A 373 7.85 -9.57 -24.35
CA GLU A 373 7.12 -8.36 -23.97
C GLU A 373 7.88 -7.57 -22.89
N ARG A 374 8.32 -8.24 -21.81
CA ARG A 374 9.08 -7.58 -20.74
C ARG A 374 10.40 -6.99 -21.26
N ALA A 375 11.04 -7.65 -22.23
CA ALA A 375 12.23 -7.14 -22.91
C ALA A 375 11.95 -5.87 -23.70
N ALA A 376 10.87 -5.86 -24.50
CA ALA A 376 10.42 -4.67 -25.23
C ALA A 376 10.15 -3.50 -24.28
N VAL A 377 9.44 -3.73 -23.17
CA VAL A 377 9.18 -2.70 -22.15
C VAL A 377 10.49 -2.14 -21.58
N ALA A 378 11.46 -3.01 -21.23
CA ALA A 378 12.73 -2.58 -20.65
C ALA A 378 13.58 -1.72 -21.61
N LEU A 379 13.49 -1.97 -22.92
CA LEU A 379 14.17 -1.21 -23.97
C LEU A 379 13.58 0.19 -24.20
N GLY A 380 12.37 0.48 -23.70
CA GLY A 380 11.69 1.77 -23.82
C GLY A 380 12.29 2.88 -22.95
N ARG A 381 13.58 3.17 -23.10
CA ARG A 381 14.28 4.23 -22.36
C ARG A 381 14.51 5.46 -23.23
N ALA A 382 14.21 6.65 -22.69
CA ALA A 382 14.42 7.91 -23.39
C ALA A 382 15.88 8.08 -23.82
N GLY A 383 16.09 8.40 -25.10
CA GLY A 383 17.41 8.59 -25.69
C GLY A 383 18.15 7.31 -26.11
N LEU A 384 17.56 6.12 -25.90
CA LEU A 384 18.19 4.85 -26.26
C LEU A 384 17.99 4.52 -27.75
N GLU A 385 18.75 5.20 -28.62
CA GLU A 385 18.70 5.01 -30.08
C GLU A 385 19.01 3.58 -30.52
N ALA A 386 19.90 2.88 -29.81
CA ALA A 386 20.27 1.50 -30.11
C ALA A 386 19.09 0.50 -29.97
N ALA A 387 18.04 0.86 -29.22
CA ALA A 387 16.85 0.02 -29.08
C ALA A 387 15.89 0.14 -30.28
N VAL A 388 16.00 1.18 -31.11
CA VAL A 388 15.03 1.47 -32.18
C VAL A 388 14.97 0.32 -33.19
N GLY A 389 16.12 -0.19 -33.65
CA GLY A 389 16.18 -1.31 -34.59
C GLY A 389 15.48 -2.57 -34.08
N PRO A 390 15.92 -3.12 -32.92
CA PRO A 390 15.28 -4.30 -32.31
C PRO A 390 13.78 -4.13 -32.04
N LEU A 391 13.36 -2.94 -31.59
CA LEU A 391 11.94 -2.67 -31.36
C LEU A 391 11.14 -2.59 -32.67
N CYS A 392 11.70 -2.04 -33.75
CA CYS A 392 11.07 -2.05 -35.07
C CYS A 392 10.90 -3.47 -35.62
N GLU A 393 11.90 -4.34 -35.49
CA GLU A 393 11.80 -5.75 -35.89
C GLU A 393 10.67 -6.47 -35.13
N ALA A 394 10.52 -6.18 -33.83
CA ALA A 394 9.45 -6.74 -33.00
C ALA A 394 8.04 -6.27 -33.40
N LEU A 395 7.89 -5.22 -34.21
CA LEU A 395 6.59 -4.82 -34.76
C LEU A 395 6.09 -5.79 -35.85
N GLU A 396 7.00 -6.42 -36.60
CA GLU A 396 6.67 -7.17 -37.83
C GLU A 396 6.46 -8.67 -37.58
N ALA A 397 7.17 -9.24 -36.61
CA ALA A 397 7.28 -10.70 -36.45
C ALA A 397 6.61 -11.26 -35.17
N ALA A 398 5.85 -10.46 -34.43
CA ALA A 398 5.48 -10.79 -33.05
C ALA A 398 3.98 -10.89 -32.78
N GLU A 399 3.66 -11.63 -31.71
CA GLU A 399 2.35 -11.62 -31.07
C GLU A 399 1.95 -10.21 -30.64
N TRP A 400 0.65 -9.87 -30.67
CA TRP A 400 0.20 -8.49 -30.58
C TRP A 400 0.64 -7.78 -29.29
N LYS A 401 0.75 -8.48 -28.16
CA LYS A 401 1.23 -7.90 -26.88
C LYS A 401 2.68 -7.42 -26.97
N VAL A 402 3.53 -8.23 -27.61
CA VAL A 402 4.94 -7.90 -27.82
C VAL A 402 5.06 -6.72 -28.80
N ALA A 403 4.32 -6.75 -29.90
CA ALA A 403 4.29 -5.65 -30.87
C ALA A 403 3.74 -4.35 -30.26
N ALA A 404 2.70 -4.43 -29.41
CA ALA A 404 2.15 -3.29 -28.69
C ALA A 404 3.16 -2.72 -27.68
N ALA A 405 3.80 -3.57 -26.89
CA ALA A 405 4.87 -3.14 -25.98
C ALA A 405 6.04 -2.48 -26.74
N ALA A 406 6.42 -3.03 -27.90
CA ALA A 406 7.47 -2.48 -28.74
C ALA A 406 7.08 -1.11 -29.34
N ALA A 407 5.85 -0.95 -29.82
CA ALA A 407 5.34 0.32 -30.33
C ALA A 407 5.33 1.42 -29.26
N VAL A 408 4.88 1.09 -28.05
CA VAL A 408 4.89 2.03 -26.92
C VAL A 408 6.32 2.35 -26.50
N SER A 409 7.21 1.36 -26.44
CA SER A 409 8.62 1.54 -26.10
C SER A 409 9.37 2.39 -27.13
N LEU A 410 9.07 2.25 -28.43
CA LEU A 410 9.58 3.13 -29.49
C LEU A 410 9.23 4.59 -29.19
N GLY A 411 7.98 4.84 -28.77
CA GLY A 411 7.56 6.15 -28.29
C GLY A 411 8.43 6.66 -27.14
N HIS A 412 8.65 5.81 -26.13
CA HIS A 412 9.49 6.16 -24.98
C HIS A 412 10.96 6.40 -25.31
N THR A 413 11.50 5.86 -26.42
CA THR A 413 12.86 6.20 -26.87
C THR A 413 12.99 7.68 -27.26
N ARG A 414 11.89 8.30 -27.71
CA ARG A 414 11.84 9.67 -28.26
C ARG A 414 12.77 9.88 -29.47
N SER A 415 13.20 8.78 -30.11
CA SER A 415 14.01 8.79 -31.32
C SER A 415 13.22 9.33 -32.50
N ALA A 416 13.89 10.01 -33.42
CA ALA A 416 13.29 10.38 -34.72
C ALA A 416 12.98 9.14 -35.56
N GLY A 417 13.82 8.09 -35.48
CA GLY A 417 13.63 6.84 -36.23
C GLY A 417 12.40 6.03 -35.81
N ALA A 418 11.85 6.30 -34.61
CA ALA A 418 10.63 5.68 -34.12
C ALA A 418 9.37 6.18 -34.88
N VAL A 419 9.34 7.46 -35.29
CA VAL A 419 8.12 8.09 -35.84
C VAL A 419 7.68 7.41 -37.13
N ASP A 420 8.61 7.13 -38.04
CA ASP A 420 8.29 6.49 -39.33
C ASP A 420 7.78 5.05 -39.16
N ALA A 421 8.35 4.30 -38.20
CA ALA A 421 7.88 2.96 -37.89
C ALA A 421 6.46 3.00 -37.31
N LEU A 422 6.19 3.91 -36.36
CA LEU A 422 4.89 4.05 -35.74
C LEU A 422 3.83 4.60 -36.71
N ALA A 423 4.17 5.54 -37.59
CA ALA A 423 3.28 6.07 -38.61
C ALA A 423 2.90 5.02 -39.68
N ARG A 424 3.75 4.01 -39.90
CA ARG A 424 3.39 2.83 -40.71
C ARG A 424 2.48 1.89 -39.93
N LEU A 425 2.79 1.61 -38.67
CA LEU A 425 2.00 0.73 -37.81
C LEU A 425 0.58 1.28 -37.55
N SER A 426 0.40 2.62 -37.52
CA SER A 426 -0.90 3.26 -37.37
C SER A 426 -1.87 3.00 -38.53
N ARG A 427 -1.40 2.37 -39.61
CA ARG A 427 -2.20 1.94 -40.77
C ARG A 427 -2.47 0.43 -40.81
N SER A 428 -2.13 -0.29 -39.74
CA SER A 428 -2.36 -1.73 -39.64
C SER A 428 -3.85 -2.07 -39.68
N GLU A 429 -4.21 -3.22 -40.24
CA GLU A 429 -5.59 -3.75 -40.18
C GLU A 429 -6.01 -4.05 -38.71
N ALA A 430 -5.06 -4.41 -37.85
CA ALA A 430 -5.32 -4.72 -36.46
C ALA A 430 -5.43 -3.45 -35.60
N TRP A 431 -6.62 -3.19 -35.05
CA TRP A 431 -6.87 -2.01 -34.21
C TRP A 431 -5.94 -1.93 -32.99
N ARG A 432 -5.57 -3.07 -32.40
CA ARG A 432 -4.64 -3.14 -31.26
C ARG A 432 -3.28 -2.52 -31.59
N LEU A 433 -2.79 -2.78 -32.81
CA LEU A 433 -1.52 -2.26 -33.29
C LEU A 433 -1.63 -0.80 -33.69
N ARG A 434 -2.74 -0.39 -34.33
CA ARG A 434 -3.00 1.03 -34.62
C ARG A 434 -3.06 1.86 -33.34
N GLY A 435 -3.79 1.39 -32.34
CA GLY A 435 -3.85 2.02 -31.02
C GLY A 435 -2.47 2.12 -30.37
N ALA A 436 -1.70 1.03 -30.34
CA ALA A 436 -0.37 1.04 -29.75
C ALA A 436 0.59 2.00 -30.49
N ALA A 437 0.45 2.11 -31.82
CA ALA A 437 1.16 3.08 -32.63
C ALA A 437 0.82 4.52 -32.23
N VAL A 438 -0.47 4.83 -32.09
CA VAL A 438 -0.96 6.14 -31.62
C VAL A 438 -0.42 6.48 -30.24
N VAL A 439 -0.41 5.50 -29.32
CA VAL A 439 0.19 5.66 -28.00
C VAL A 439 1.69 5.95 -28.08
N GLY A 440 2.41 5.22 -28.94
CA GLY A 440 3.84 5.45 -29.19
C GLY A 440 4.10 6.85 -29.76
N LEU A 441 3.34 7.27 -30.77
CA LEU A 441 3.42 8.59 -31.40
C LEU A 441 3.23 9.72 -30.39
N SER A 442 2.23 9.59 -29.52
CA SER A 442 1.98 10.52 -28.40
C SER A 442 3.16 10.63 -27.42
N ARG A 443 3.99 9.58 -27.32
CA ARG A 443 5.14 9.54 -26.41
C ARG A 443 6.46 9.95 -27.05
N CYS A 444 6.55 10.04 -28.38
CA CYS A 444 7.75 10.47 -29.09
C CYS A 444 8.17 11.91 -28.73
N LEU A 445 7.21 12.79 -28.40
CA LEU A 445 7.42 14.23 -28.19
C LEU A 445 8.07 14.91 -29.42
N ARG A 446 7.59 14.56 -30.61
CA ARG A 446 8.11 15.00 -31.92
C ARG A 446 6.98 15.62 -32.75
N LYS A 447 7.27 16.68 -33.50
CA LYS A 447 6.26 17.38 -34.32
C LYS A 447 5.79 16.50 -35.48
N GLU A 448 6.69 15.65 -35.97
CA GLU A 448 6.48 14.67 -37.02
C GLU A 448 5.40 13.63 -36.65
N ALA A 449 5.12 13.45 -35.36
CA ALA A 449 4.06 12.57 -34.89
C ALA A 449 2.65 13.18 -35.01
N VAL A 450 2.52 14.50 -35.16
CA VAL A 450 1.23 15.21 -35.11
C VAL A 450 0.34 14.84 -36.31
N ASP A 451 0.86 14.82 -37.53
CA ASP A 451 0.04 14.48 -38.71
C ASP A 451 -0.55 13.05 -38.64
N PRO A 452 0.24 12.00 -38.27
CA PRO A 452 -0.32 10.68 -37.99
C PRO A 452 -1.40 10.66 -36.89
N LEU A 453 -1.23 11.47 -35.84
CA LEU A 453 -2.21 11.57 -34.75
C LEU A 453 -3.50 12.26 -35.19
N ILE A 454 -3.42 13.29 -36.03
CA ILE A 454 -4.59 13.95 -36.61
C ILE A 454 -5.36 12.96 -37.49
N ALA A 455 -4.66 12.17 -38.32
CA ALA A 455 -5.31 11.14 -39.13
C ALA A 455 -6.02 10.06 -38.29
N ALA A 456 -5.51 9.75 -37.09
CA ALA A 456 -6.12 8.77 -36.19
C ALA A 456 -7.44 9.23 -35.56
N LEU A 457 -7.83 10.51 -35.69
CA LEU A 457 -9.14 11.00 -35.23
C LEU A 457 -10.32 10.34 -35.97
N GLU A 458 -10.09 9.84 -37.19
CA GLU A 458 -11.08 9.12 -38.00
C GLU A 458 -10.99 7.59 -37.87
N ASP A 459 -10.22 7.07 -36.89
CA ASP A 459 -10.12 5.62 -36.71
C ASP A 459 -11.49 5.00 -36.38
N ARG A 460 -11.73 3.82 -36.94
CA ARG A 460 -12.98 3.07 -36.73
C ARG A 460 -13.11 2.54 -35.31
N GLU A 461 -12.00 2.33 -34.63
CA GLU A 461 -11.99 1.88 -33.24
C GLU A 461 -12.00 3.10 -32.29
N PRO A 462 -13.05 3.30 -31.47
CA PRO A 462 -13.22 4.50 -30.66
C PRO A 462 -12.06 4.80 -29.70
N LEU A 463 -11.40 3.78 -29.14
CA LEU A 463 -10.26 4.00 -28.24
C LEU A 463 -9.03 4.57 -28.95
N VAL A 464 -8.86 4.30 -30.25
CA VAL A 464 -7.73 4.81 -31.04
C VAL A 464 -7.94 6.30 -31.28
N ALA A 465 -9.12 6.66 -31.79
CA ALA A 465 -9.52 8.05 -32.02
C ALA A 465 -9.50 8.88 -30.72
N ARG A 466 -10.00 8.31 -29.62
CA ARG A 466 -10.01 8.97 -28.32
C ARG A 466 -8.61 9.21 -27.76
N THR A 467 -7.72 8.22 -27.86
CA THR A 467 -6.33 8.37 -27.41
C THR A 467 -5.61 9.46 -28.22
N ALA A 468 -5.82 9.52 -29.53
CA ALA A 468 -5.26 10.57 -30.38
C ALA A 468 -5.80 11.96 -30.00
N HIS A 469 -7.13 12.08 -29.83
CA HIS A 469 -7.79 13.33 -29.45
C HIS A 469 -7.36 13.84 -28.07
N ALA A 470 -7.23 12.94 -27.09
CA ALA A 470 -6.76 13.28 -25.75
C ALA A 470 -5.34 13.87 -25.78
N TYR A 471 -4.44 13.27 -26.57
CA TYR A 471 -3.09 13.80 -26.73
C TYR A 471 -3.09 15.15 -27.43
N LEU A 472 -3.81 15.30 -28.55
CA LEU A 472 -3.89 16.54 -29.31
C LEU A 472 -4.46 17.68 -28.45
N THR A 473 -5.50 17.41 -27.66
CA THR A 473 -6.09 18.35 -26.69
C THR A 473 -5.07 18.78 -25.63
N SER A 474 -4.32 17.82 -25.06
CA SER A 474 -3.24 18.11 -24.09
C SER A 474 -2.12 18.95 -24.71
N LEU A 475 -1.77 18.67 -25.96
CA LEU A 475 -0.75 19.39 -26.72
C LEU A 475 -1.16 20.84 -27.02
N ALA A 476 -2.41 21.03 -27.44
CA ALA A 476 -2.98 22.35 -27.74
C ALA A 476 -3.29 23.16 -26.49
N ARG A 477 -3.60 22.50 -25.37
CA ARG A 477 -4.17 23.10 -24.14
C ARG A 477 -5.49 23.83 -24.40
N GLU A 478 -6.22 23.37 -25.40
CA GLU A 478 -7.50 23.90 -25.85
C GLU A 478 -8.39 22.72 -26.26
N GLU A 479 -9.68 22.84 -25.97
CA GLU A 479 -10.66 21.81 -26.30
C GLU A 479 -11.25 22.08 -27.69
N LEU A 480 -10.88 21.25 -28.66
CA LEU A 480 -11.38 21.30 -30.03
C LEU A 480 -12.18 20.03 -30.34
N GLU A 481 -13.18 20.14 -31.20
CA GLU A 481 -13.91 18.96 -31.66
C GLU A 481 -12.95 17.96 -32.36
N PRO A 482 -13.16 16.64 -32.20
CA PRO A 482 -12.29 15.59 -32.75
C PRO A 482 -12.53 15.40 -34.27
N ARG A 483 -12.31 16.46 -35.05
CA ARG A 483 -12.43 16.45 -36.52
C ARG A 483 -11.10 16.75 -37.18
N THR A 484 -10.71 15.93 -38.14
CA THR A 484 -9.43 16.04 -38.87
C THR A 484 -9.24 17.42 -39.47
N GLU A 485 -10.29 18.04 -40.03
CA GLU A 485 -10.17 19.35 -40.69
C GLU A 485 -9.85 20.47 -39.69
N ILE A 486 -10.45 20.43 -38.49
CA ILE A 486 -10.19 21.41 -37.43
C ILE A 486 -8.75 21.29 -36.95
N TRP A 487 -8.33 20.06 -36.64
CA TRP A 487 -6.99 19.81 -36.14
C TRP A 487 -5.91 20.06 -37.19
N SER A 488 -6.18 19.79 -38.47
CA SER A 488 -5.28 20.14 -39.58
C SER A 488 -5.10 21.64 -39.70
N ALA A 489 -6.19 22.42 -39.60
CA ALA A 489 -6.13 23.88 -39.63
C ALA A 489 -5.37 24.43 -38.42
N TRP A 490 -5.70 23.95 -37.21
CA TRP A 490 -5.00 24.32 -35.99
C TRP A 490 -3.50 24.01 -36.09
N TRP A 491 -3.14 22.83 -36.60
CA TRP A 491 -1.75 22.43 -36.74
C TRP A 491 -0.99 23.29 -37.76
N ALA A 492 -1.61 23.62 -38.89
CA ALA A 492 -1.02 24.51 -39.89
C ALA A 492 -0.68 25.90 -39.30
N GLU A 493 -1.53 26.42 -38.41
CA GLU A 493 -1.31 27.72 -37.75
C GLU A 493 -0.29 27.67 -36.61
N ASN A 494 -0.22 26.56 -35.88
CA ASN A 494 0.52 26.47 -34.62
C ASN A 494 1.86 25.73 -34.70
N ARG A 495 2.11 24.96 -35.77
CA ARG A 495 3.30 24.07 -35.88
C ARG A 495 4.63 24.74 -35.63
N ASP A 496 4.82 25.98 -36.09
CA ASP A 496 6.10 26.68 -35.98
C ASP A 496 6.30 27.26 -34.57
N ARG A 497 5.21 27.60 -33.87
CA ARG A 497 5.22 28.18 -32.52
C ARG A 497 5.18 27.12 -31.41
N LEU A 498 4.67 25.93 -31.71
CA LEU A 498 4.50 24.87 -30.75
C LEU A 498 5.87 24.35 -30.27
N ARG A 499 6.05 24.31 -28.94
CA ARG A 499 7.19 23.68 -28.29
C ARG A 499 6.74 22.38 -27.62
N MET A 500 7.36 21.27 -28.00
CA MET A 500 7.24 20.01 -27.27
C MET A 500 7.96 20.18 -25.93
N ILE A 501 7.21 20.06 -24.83
CA ILE A 501 7.76 20.19 -23.48
C ILE A 501 8.05 18.78 -22.97
N ASP A 502 9.28 18.54 -22.51
CA ASP A 502 9.60 17.29 -21.84
C ASP A 502 8.91 17.26 -20.47
N PRO A 503 8.10 16.24 -20.19
CA PRO A 503 7.51 16.09 -18.87
C PRO A 503 8.54 16.00 -17.72
N LYS A 504 9.78 15.53 -17.99
CA LYS A 504 10.87 15.59 -17.01
C LYS A 504 11.24 17.04 -16.65
N GLU A 505 11.27 17.97 -17.62
CA GLU A 505 11.47 19.41 -17.35
C GLU A 505 10.34 19.96 -16.46
N VAL A 506 9.10 19.54 -16.69
CA VAL A 506 7.93 19.95 -15.87
C VAL A 506 8.06 19.42 -14.45
N ALA A 507 8.38 18.13 -14.28
CA ALA A 507 8.53 17.49 -12.99
C ALA A 507 9.72 18.08 -12.20
N ASP A 508 10.84 18.38 -12.84
CA ASP A 508 11.99 19.03 -12.20
C ASP A 508 11.66 20.45 -11.74
N ARG A 509 10.86 21.19 -12.52
CA ARG A 509 10.36 22.50 -12.12
C ARG A 509 9.41 22.37 -10.93
N GLU A 510 8.45 21.44 -10.97
CA GLU A 510 7.53 21.19 -9.85
C GLU A 510 8.28 20.78 -8.57
N ARG A 511 9.30 19.92 -8.67
CA ARG A 511 10.17 19.54 -7.53
C ARG A 511 10.95 20.71 -6.95
N ARG A 512 11.49 21.59 -7.80
CA ARG A 512 12.27 22.76 -7.37
C ARG A 512 11.41 23.85 -6.72
N PHE A 513 10.16 24.02 -7.16
CA PHE A 513 9.31 25.15 -6.76
C PHE A 513 8.10 24.78 -5.88
N GLY A 514 7.88 23.48 -5.60
CA GLY A 514 7.09 22.99 -4.48
C GLY A 514 5.62 23.40 -4.47
N TYR A 515 4.76 22.66 -5.17
CA TYR A 515 3.31 22.74 -4.97
C TYR A 515 2.76 21.39 -4.47
N SER A 516 2.27 21.35 -3.23
CA SER A 516 1.38 20.27 -2.78
C SER A 516 0.02 20.51 -3.44
N ALA A 517 -0.28 19.73 -4.49
CA ALA A 517 -1.54 19.82 -5.20
C ALA A 517 -2.66 19.13 -4.38
N PRO A 518 -3.86 19.72 -4.26
CA PRO A 518 -5.03 19.04 -3.71
C PRO A 518 -5.31 17.72 -4.43
N ALA A 519 -5.90 16.73 -3.75
CA ALA A 519 -6.19 15.42 -4.34
C ALA A 519 -6.99 15.52 -5.65
N ALA A 520 -7.94 16.46 -5.78
CA ALA A 520 -8.70 16.67 -7.02
C ALA A 520 -7.84 17.08 -8.22
N ARG A 521 -6.73 17.81 -8.02
CA ARG A 521 -5.83 18.23 -9.12
C ARG A 521 -5.08 17.07 -9.75
N ILE A 522 -4.90 15.93 -9.07
CA ILE A 522 -4.23 14.77 -9.69
C ILE A 522 -5.10 14.15 -10.79
N TYR A 523 -6.41 14.36 -10.73
CA TYR A 523 -7.40 13.89 -11.68
C TYR A 523 -7.67 14.89 -12.83
N GLU A 524 -7.24 16.15 -12.71
CA GLU A 524 -7.52 17.22 -13.68
C GLU A 524 -6.97 16.90 -15.08
N GLY A 525 -7.86 16.71 -16.07
CA GLY A 525 -7.48 16.32 -17.43
C GLY A 525 -7.04 14.86 -17.59
N LEU A 526 -7.40 13.98 -16.65
CA LEU A 526 -7.28 12.52 -16.79
C LEU A 526 -8.62 11.93 -17.19
N ASP A 527 -8.65 11.03 -18.18
CA ASP A 527 -9.86 10.23 -18.43
C ASP A 527 -10.02 9.20 -17.30
N VAL A 528 -10.96 9.46 -16.39
CA VAL A 528 -11.38 8.50 -15.36
C VAL A 528 -12.65 7.83 -15.86
N MET A 529 -12.53 6.58 -16.32
CA MET A 529 -13.69 5.77 -16.71
C MET A 529 -14.07 4.83 -15.58
N VAL A 530 -15.35 4.83 -15.22
CA VAL A 530 -15.91 3.93 -14.21
C VAL A 530 -16.85 2.95 -14.91
N LEU A 531 -16.61 1.65 -14.72
CA LEU A 531 -17.57 0.62 -15.13
C LEU A 531 -18.75 0.65 -14.15
N GLU A 532 -19.94 0.92 -14.66
CA GLU A 532 -21.17 0.84 -13.88
C GLU A 532 -21.49 -0.62 -13.56
N SER A 533 -21.87 -0.85 -12.32
CA SER A 533 -22.17 -2.17 -11.81
C SER A 533 -23.27 -2.08 -10.74
N ARG A 534 -23.77 -3.23 -10.27
CA ARG A 534 -24.84 -3.27 -9.25
C ARG A 534 -24.33 -2.96 -7.84
N GLY A 535 -23.03 -3.02 -7.60
CA GLY A 535 -22.40 -2.73 -6.31
C GLY A 535 -21.40 -1.59 -6.39
N ASP A 536 -20.86 -1.21 -5.23
CA ASP A 536 -19.63 -0.43 -5.06
C ASP A 536 -19.70 1.07 -5.40
N HIS A 537 -20.42 1.43 -6.45
CA HIS A 537 -20.82 2.78 -6.84
C HIS A 537 -19.77 3.89 -6.61
N ILE A 538 -18.48 3.66 -6.94
CA ILE A 538 -17.40 4.62 -6.69
C ILE A 538 -17.66 6.01 -7.30
N GLN A 539 -18.42 6.07 -8.39
CA GLN A 539 -18.86 7.30 -9.04
C GLN A 539 -19.57 8.27 -8.07
N LYS A 540 -20.29 7.76 -7.06
CA LYS A 540 -20.92 8.60 -6.03
C LYS A 540 -19.88 9.34 -5.19
N LEU A 541 -18.77 8.66 -4.89
CA LEU A 541 -17.65 9.23 -4.14
C LEU A 541 -16.87 10.22 -5.01
N LEU A 542 -16.52 9.83 -6.25
CA LEU A 542 -15.82 10.72 -7.20
C LEU A 542 -16.59 12.03 -7.41
N LYS A 543 -17.91 11.94 -7.63
CA LYS A 543 -18.81 13.12 -7.74
C LYS A 543 -18.77 14.01 -6.49
N THR A 544 -18.77 13.40 -5.30
CA THR A 544 -18.73 14.16 -4.03
C THR A 544 -17.42 14.92 -3.86
N LEU A 545 -16.32 14.36 -4.39
CA LEU A 545 -14.99 14.94 -4.33
C LEU A 545 -14.70 15.93 -5.48
N GLY A 546 -15.67 16.16 -6.37
CA GLY A 546 -15.52 17.03 -7.54
C GLY A 546 -14.53 16.49 -8.57
N ILE A 547 -14.42 15.16 -8.68
CA ILE A 547 -13.57 14.49 -9.66
C ILE A 547 -14.39 14.19 -10.92
N ASP A 548 -13.95 14.74 -12.05
CA ASP A 548 -14.53 14.47 -13.36
C ASP A 548 -14.30 13.00 -13.74
N HIS A 549 -15.37 12.34 -14.17
CA HIS A 549 -15.35 10.94 -14.56
C HIS A 549 -16.48 10.67 -15.55
N ARG A 550 -16.34 9.59 -16.33
CA ARG A 550 -17.38 9.07 -17.22
C ARG A 550 -17.79 7.68 -16.80
N LEU A 551 -19.01 7.33 -17.17
CA LEU A 551 -19.62 6.05 -16.87
C LEU A 551 -19.67 5.23 -18.17
N SER A 552 -19.37 3.94 -18.07
CA SER A 552 -19.59 2.95 -19.12
C SER A 552 -20.36 1.78 -18.53
N ALA A 553 -21.30 1.23 -19.28
CA ALA A 553 -21.92 -0.05 -18.93
C ALA A 553 -21.09 -1.22 -19.48
N ALA A 554 -21.44 -2.43 -19.06
CA ALA A 554 -20.97 -3.65 -19.73
C ALA A 554 -21.44 -3.68 -21.20
N ALA A 555 -20.64 -4.31 -22.07
CA ALA A 555 -20.78 -4.34 -23.53
C ALA A 555 -20.66 -2.96 -24.22
N ARG A 556 -20.36 -1.91 -23.46
CA ARG A 556 -20.31 -0.53 -23.95
C ARG A 556 -18.90 0.05 -23.93
N VAL A 557 -17.92 -0.58 -23.26
CA VAL A 557 -16.54 -0.07 -23.18
C VAL A 557 -15.94 0.08 -24.58
N VAL A 558 -16.25 -0.86 -25.48
CA VAL A 558 -15.93 -0.78 -26.92
C VAL A 558 -16.36 0.55 -27.54
N ASN A 559 -17.59 0.98 -27.28
CA ASN A 559 -18.20 2.16 -27.92
C ASN A 559 -17.85 3.46 -27.20
N ASP A 560 -17.79 3.42 -25.87
CA ASP A 560 -17.58 4.59 -25.03
C ASP A 560 -16.09 5.04 -25.03
N GLY A 561 -15.19 4.15 -25.48
CA GLY A 561 -13.80 4.41 -25.83
C GLY A 561 -12.89 4.67 -24.63
N LEU A 562 -11.76 3.97 -24.57
CA LEU A 562 -10.71 4.17 -23.58
C LEU A 562 -9.63 5.14 -24.08
N ASP A 563 -9.20 6.07 -23.23
CA ASP A 563 -7.93 6.76 -23.42
C ASP A 563 -6.81 5.92 -22.80
N ALA A 564 -5.80 5.54 -23.59
CA ALA A 564 -4.65 4.77 -23.12
C ALA A 564 -3.86 5.42 -21.98
N ALA A 565 -3.98 6.75 -21.80
CA ALA A 565 -3.35 7.46 -20.70
C ALA A 565 -4.22 7.51 -19.42
N GLY A 566 -5.48 7.08 -19.49
CA GLY A 566 -6.49 7.20 -18.45
C GLY A 566 -6.36 6.21 -17.30
N VAL A 567 -7.35 6.29 -16.41
CA VAL A 567 -7.57 5.34 -15.30
C VAL A 567 -8.94 4.70 -15.50
N PHE A 568 -8.96 3.37 -15.50
CA PHE A 568 -10.20 2.60 -15.51
C PHE A 568 -10.46 2.05 -14.11
N VAL A 569 -11.66 2.29 -13.59
CA VAL A 569 -12.11 1.76 -12.30
C VAL A 569 -13.27 0.80 -12.54
N ALA A 570 -13.05 -0.48 -12.27
CA ALA A 570 -14.09 -1.49 -12.32
C ALA A 570 -14.77 -1.62 -10.95
N ASN A 571 -16.04 -1.21 -10.84
CA ASN A 571 -16.87 -1.47 -9.66
C ASN A 571 -17.21 -2.98 -9.52
N CYS A 572 -17.63 -3.41 -8.32
CA CYS A 572 -18.07 -4.78 -8.06
C CYS A 572 -19.35 -5.16 -8.84
N THR A 573 -19.26 -5.93 -9.93
CA THR A 573 -20.12 -7.08 -10.31
C THR A 573 -19.78 -7.57 -11.72
N GLY A 574 -19.90 -8.88 -11.91
CA GLY A 574 -19.16 -9.66 -12.88
C GLY A 574 -19.85 -10.05 -14.19
N GLU A 575 -20.21 -9.08 -15.02
CA GLU A 575 -20.51 -9.36 -16.42
C GLU A 575 -19.81 -8.29 -17.26
N ILE A 576 -18.58 -8.58 -17.66
CA ILE A 576 -17.88 -7.83 -18.70
C ILE A 576 -17.76 -8.74 -19.91
N GLU A 577 -18.23 -8.25 -21.05
CA GLU A 577 -18.22 -9.03 -22.29
C GLU A 577 -16.77 -9.28 -22.74
N THR A 578 -16.56 -10.36 -23.49
CA THR A 578 -15.24 -10.71 -24.02
C THR A 578 -14.63 -9.56 -24.82
N GLU A 579 -15.44 -8.86 -25.60
CA GLU A 579 -14.98 -7.72 -26.39
C GLU A 579 -14.49 -6.55 -25.51
N ASP A 580 -15.09 -6.31 -24.35
CA ASP A 580 -14.66 -5.28 -23.41
C ASP A 580 -13.38 -5.70 -22.68
N VAL A 581 -13.25 -6.98 -22.30
CA VAL A 581 -12.02 -7.53 -21.70
C VAL A 581 -10.84 -7.38 -22.65
N GLU A 582 -11.05 -7.60 -23.95
CA GLU A 582 -10.02 -7.37 -24.97
C GLU A 582 -9.53 -5.90 -25.03
N ARG A 583 -10.43 -4.92 -24.84
CA ARG A 583 -10.05 -3.50 -24.74
C ARG A 583 -9.31 -3.20 -23.44
N LEU A 584 -9.72 -3.79 -22.33
CA LEU A 584 -9.05 -3.61 -21.04
C LEU A 584 -7.67 -4.25 -21.03
N GLU A 585 -7.53 -5.45 -21.59
CA GLU A 585 -6.26 -6.11 -21.80
C GLU A 585 -5.33 -5.21 -22.60
N TRP A 586 -5.78 -4.73 -23.77
CA TRP A 586 -5.02 -3.78 -24.57
C TRP A 586 -4.65 -2.52 -23.78
N PHE A 587 -5.63 -1.90 -23.11
CA PHE A 587 -5.48 -0.66 -22.35
C PHE A 587 -4.37 -0.78 -21.30
N VAL A 588 -4.37 -1.85 -20.49
CA VAL A 588 -3.32 -2.07 -19.49
C VAL A 588 -1.97 -2.29 -20.18
N HIS A 589 -1.89 -3.15 -21.20
CA HIS A 589 -0.62 -3.46 -21.87
C HIS A 589 0.05 -2.22 -22.50
N VAL A 590 -0.71 -1.22 -22.95
CA VAL A 590 -0.17 0.01 -23.55
C VAL A 590 0.10 1.16 -22.55
N GLY A 591 -0.16 0.97 -21.26
CA GLY A 591 0.15 1.97 -20.23
C GLY A 591 -1.02 2.47 -19.39
N GLY A 592 -2.21 1.88 -19.59
CA GLY A 592 -3.41 2.16 -18.81
C GLY A 592 -3.29 1.67 -17.37
N TYR A 593 -4.01 2.36 -16.47
CA TYR A 593 -4.06 2.03 -15.05
C TYR A 593 -5.43 1.47 -14.72
N LEU A 594 -5.47 0.18 -14.36
CA LEU A 594 -6.68 -0.55 -14.04
C LEU A 594 -6.80 -0.74 -12.53
N PHE A 595 -7.80 -0.12 -11.93
CA PHE A 595 -8.21 -0.37 -10.55
C PHE A 595 -9.45 -1.26 -10.56
N THR A 596 -9.43 -2.37 -9.83
CA THR A 596 -10.55 -3.30 -9.73
C THR A 596 -10.97 -3.54 -8.29
N SER A 597 -12.21 -3.96 -8.11
CA SER A 597 -12.72 -4.41 -6.82
C SER A 597 -13.41 -5.78 -6.87
N CYS A 598 -13.19 -6.55 -5.80
CA CYS A 598 -13.80 -7.86 -5.51
C CYS A 598 -14.04 -8.75 -6.75
N TRP A 599 -15.25 -8.66 -7.32
CA TRP A 599 -15.74 -9.54 -8.39
C TRP A 599 -14.96 -9.38 -9.71
N ALA A 600 -14.43 -8.18 -9.96
CA ALA A 600 -13.63 -7.89 -11.14
C ALA A 600 -12.31 -8.70 -11.17
N LEU A 601 -11.87 -9.27 -10.04
CA LEU A 601 -10.73 -10.17 -10.01
C LEU A 601 -10.90 -11.36 -10.98
N ARG A 602 -12.05 -12.04 -10.90
CA ARG A 602 -12.35 -13.21 -11.75
C ARG A 602 -12.70 -12.80 -13.18
N GLU A 603 -13.52 -11.77 -13.31
CA GLU A 603 -14.11 -11.38 -14.60
C GLU A 603 -13.24 -10.44 -15.43
N THR A 604 -12.17 -9.89 -14.86
CA THR A 604 -11.27 -8.96 -15.54
C THR A 604 -9.83 -9.42 -15.39
N ILE A 605 -9.28 -9.43 -14.18
CA ILE A 605 -7.84 -9.69 -13.97
C ILE A 605 -7.43 -11.09 -14.43
N GLU A 606 -8.14 -12.13 -14.00
CA GLU A 606 -7.82 -13.52 -14.38
C GLU A 606 -7.93 -13.77 -15.89
N ARG A 607 -8.81 -13.01 -16.58
CA ARG A 607 -8.98 -13.11 -18.03
C ARG A 607 -7.87 -12.36 -18.79
N ILE A 608 -7.36 -11.27 -18.23
CA ILE A 608 -6.26 -10.46 -18.80
C ILE A 608 -4.90 -11.17 -18.63
N GLU A 609 -4.60 -11.68 -17.44
CA GLU A 609 -3.35 -12.38 -17.13
C GLU A 609 -3.61 -13.61 -16.24
N PRO A 610 -3.95 -14.76 -16.85
CA PRO A 610 -4.18 -15.99 -16.11
C PRO A 610 -2.88 -16.46 -15.43
N GLY A 611 -2.96 -16.80 -14.14
CA GLY A 611 -1.86 -17.42 -13.39
C GLY A 611 -0.95 -16.45 -12.63
N LEU A 612 -1.25 -15.16 -12.61
CA LEU A 612 -0.54 -14.17 -11.79
C LEU A 612 -1.23 -13.96 -10.43
N VAL A 613 -2.52 -13.61 -10.48
CA VAL A 613 -3.43 -13.45 -9.34
C VAL A 613 -4.75 -14.10 -9.73
N ARG A 614 -5.43 -14.72 -8.77
CA ARG A 614 -6.79 -15.27 -8.97
C ARG A 614 -7.67 -15.05 -7.75
N LYS A 615 -8.97 -15.27 -7.94
CA LYS A 615 -9.94 -15.51 -6.87
C LYS A 615 -9.50 -16.71 -6.05
N PHE A 616 -9.42 -16.51 -4.74
CA PHE A 616 -9.32 -17.60 -3.78
C PHE A 616 -10.68 -18.27 -3.60
N GLU A 617 -10.71 -19.61 -3.67
CA GLU A 617 -11.93 -20.38 -3.41
C GLU A 617 -12.18 -20.49 -1.91
N THR A 618 -13.13 -19.69 -1.43
CA THR A 618 -13.46 -19.61 0.00
C THR A 618 -14.31 -20.80 0.45
N THR A 619 -14.20 -21.14 1.73
CA THR A 619 -14.98 -22.22 2.37
C THR A 619 -16.49 -21.93 2.47
N GLY A 620 -16.90 -20.69 2.23
CA GLY A 620 -18.29 -20.22 2.25
C GLY A 620 -18.41 -18.78 1.76
N GLU A 621 -19.61 -18.21 1.87
CA GLU A 621 -19.84 -16.80 1.53
C GLU A 621 -19.05 -15.86 2.44
N VAL A 622 -18.45 -14.85 1.84
CA VAL A 622 -17.74 -13.78 2.53
C VAL A 622 -18.75 -12.68 2.82
N LEU A 623 -19.21 -12.55 4.06
CA LEU A 623 -20.21 -11.56 4.48
C LEU A 623 -19.85 -10.99 5.85
N ASP A 624 -18.80 -10.16 5.93
CA ASP A 624 -18.45 -9.48 7.18
C ASP A 624 -17.60 -8.23 6.96
N ASN A 625 -17.30 -7.55 8.06
CA ASN A 625 -16.37 -6.43 8.16
C ASN A 625 -15.11 -6.90 8.90
N VAL A 626 -13.95 -6.80 8.25
CA VAL A 626 -12.68 -7.23 8.85
C VAL A 626 -11.73 -6.06 9.07
N LEU A 627 -10.87 -6.17 10.09
CA LEU A 627 -9.78 -5.21 10.24
C LEU A 627 -8.75 -5.41 9.11
N ALA A 628 -8.43 -4.31 8.43
CA ALA A 628 -7.37 -4.24 7.43
C ALA A 628 -6.05 -3.82 8.06
N SER A 629 -4.96 -4.46 7.67
CA SER A 629 -3.60 -4.18 8.16
C SER A 629 -2.62 -3.98 7.00
N PRO A 630 -1.68 -3.01 7.11
CA PRO A 630 -0.68 -2.81 6.07
C PRO A 630 0.37 -3.94 6.09
N CYS A 631 0.62 -4.55 4.94
CA CYS A 631 1.67 -5.55 4.71
C CYS A 631 2.99 -4.92 4.25
N ALA A 632 2.87 -3.84 3.47
CA ALA A 632 3.98 -3.14 2.85
C ALA A 632 3.95 -1.65 3.24
N PRO A 633 4.17 -1.30 4.52
CA PRO A 633 3.99 0.09 5.01
C PRO A 633 4.90 1.12 4.32
N GLY A 634 5.99 0.69 3.67
CA GLY A 634 6.85 1.55 2.85
C GLY A 634 6.39 1.71 1.39
N SER A 635 5.30 1.05 0.97
CA SER A 635 4.77 1.14 -0.39
C SER A 635 4.12 2.51 -0.60
N PRO A 636 4.40 3.21 -1.72
CA PRO A 636 3.80 4.51 -1.99
C PRO A 636 2.27 4.44 -2.18
N TYR A 637 1.72 3.25 -2.49
CA TYR A 637 0.27 3.05 -2.56
C TYR A 637 -0.43 3.16 -1.20
N LEU A 638 0.29 2.97 -0.09
CA LEU A 638 -0.27 3.03 1.27
C LEU A 638 -0.08 4.38 1.97
N GLU A 639 0.51 5.37 1.30
CA GLU A 639 0.73 6.70 1.87
C GLU A 639 -0.61 7.34 2.31
N GLY A 640 -0.75 7.63 3.60
CA GLY A 640 -1.96 8.22 4.17
C GLY A 640 -3.13 7.26 4.42
N VAL A 641 -3.12 6.05 3.84
CA VAL A 641 -4.20 5.04 4.00
C VAL A 641 -4.32 4.57 5.46
N PHE A 642 -3.18 4.32 6.10
CA PHE A 642 -3.08 3.85 7.49
C PHE A 642 -2.42 4.92 8.37
N THR A 643 -3.09 6.05 8.57
CA THR A 643 -2.58 7.09 9.48
C THR A 643 -2.35 6.54 10.89
N ALA A 644 -1.37 7.10 11.61
CA ALA A 644 -0.97 6.59 12.91
C ALA A 644 -2.15 6.56 13.90
N GLY A 645 -2.44 5.36 14.42
CA GLY A 645 -3.55 5.13 15.35
C GLY A 645 -4.89 4.81 14.69
N VAL A 646 -4.99 4.87 13.36
CA VAL A 646 -6.19 4.50 12.60
C VAL A 646 -6.03 3.09 12.05
N ARG A 647 -7.06 2.27 12.22
CA ARG A 647 -7.15 0.93 11.63
C ARG A 647 -8.44 0.79 10.82
N PRO A 648 -8.39 0.92 9.49
CA PRO A 648 -9.55 0.75 8.63
C PRO A 648 -10.23 -0.60 8.83
N ILE A 649 -11.54 -0.60 8.63
CA ILE A 649 -12.38 -1.80 8.61
C ILE A 649 -12.89 -1.95 7.20
N TYR A 650 -12.59 -3.08 6.55
CA TYR A 650 -13.00 -3.36 5.19
C TYR A 650 -14.30 -4.17 5.20
N ALA A 651 -15.34 -3.63 4.59
CA ALA A 651 -16.59 -4.34 4.33
C ALA A 651 -16.45 -5.32 3.15
N LEU A 652 -16.62 -6.61 3.44
CA LEU A 652 -16.47 -7.73 2.51
C LEU A 652 -17.84 -8.37 2.21
N GLN A 653 -18.75 -7.65 1.55
CA GLN A 653 -20.09 -8.16 1.23
C GLN A 653 -20.08 -8.96 -0.09
N GLY A 654 -20.00 -10.28 -0.01
CA GLY A 654 -19.89 -11.19 -1.16
C GLY A 654 -18.56 -11.06 -1.89
N ALA A 655 -17.49 -10.63 -1.22
CA ALA A 655 -16.24 -10.30 -1.89
C ALA A 655 -15.46 -11.54 -2.37
N HIS A 656 -14.79 -11.43 -3.53
CA HIS A 656 -13.81 -12.43 -3.96
C HIS A 656 -12.45 -12.10 -3.31
N LEU A 657 -11.96 -13.01 -2.46
CA LEU A 657 -10.65 -12.83 -1.83
C LEU A 657 -9.52 -13.08 -2.83
N ILE A 658 -8.38 -12.43 -2.61
CA ILE A 658 -7.22 -12.50 -3.51
C ILE A 658 -6.36 -13.72 -3.17
N GLU A 659 -5.84 -14.39 -4.19
CA GLU A 659 -4.72 -15.32 -4.10
C GLU A 659 -3.61 -14.90 -5.08
N VAL A 660 -2.42 -14.61 -4.55
CA VAL A 660 -1.24 -14.28 -5.35
C VAL A 660 -0.44 -15.54 -5.69
N LEU A 661 -0.38 -15.90 -6.97
CA LEU A 661 0.34 -17.08 -7.47
C LEU A 661 1.80 -16.77 -7.81
N GLN A 662 2.08 -15.52 -8.19
CA GLN A 662 3.42 -15.03 -8.53
C GLN A 662 3.86 -13.86 -7.64
N PRO A 663 4.23 -14.13 -6.36
CA PRO A 663 4.56 -13.09 -5.38
C PRO A 663 5.84 -12.27 -5.68
N GLU A 664 6.60 -12.62 -6.71
CA GLU A 664 7.72 -11.83 -7.23
C GLU A 664 7.28 -10.79 -8.25
N ARG A 665 6.07 -10.93 -8.81
CA ARG A 665 5.47 -10.00 -9.76
C ARG A 665 4.34 -9.17 -9.14
N ALA A 666 3.67 -9.68 -8.11
CA ALA A 666 2.58 -9.01 -7.42
C ALA A 666 2.89 -8.77 -5.94
N GLU A 667 2.71 -7.53 -5.48
CA GLU A 667 2.91 -7.14 -4.08
C GLU A 667 1.56 -7.02 -3.37
N VAL A 668 1.40 -7.75 -2.27
CA VAL A 668 0.25 -7.60 -1.36
C VAL A 668 0.47 -6.36 -0.50
N LEU A 669 -0.47 -5.42 -0.57
CA LEU A 669 -0.44 -4.16 0.16
C LEU A 669 -1.15 -4.28 1.51
N VAL A 670 -2.30 -4.92 1.54
CA VAL A 670 -3.19 -4.98 2.70
C VAL A 670 -3.61 -6.42 2.97
N ASP A 671 -3.62 -6.84 4.23
CA ASP A 671 -4.12 -8.14 4.65
C ASP A 671 -4.98 -8.12 5.92
N SER A 672 -5.58 -9.26 6.24
CA SER A 672 -6.34 -9.48 7.47
C SER A 672 -6.19 -10.92 8.00
N PRO A 673 -5.65 -11.10 9.22
CA PRO A 673 -5.61 -12.40 9.90
C PRO A 673 -6.98 -13.00 10.16
N GLU A 674 -7.97 -12.16 10.45
CA GLU A 674 -9.35 -12.58 10.65
C GLU A 674 -9.95 -13.16 9.37
N CYS A 675 -9.66 -12.54 8.23
CA CYS A 675 -10.13 -13.00 6.94
C CYS A 675 -9.54 -14.38 6.60
N THR A 676 -8.23 -14.55 6.80
CA THR A 676 -7.57 -15.86 6.64
C THR A 676 -8.17 -16.93 7.53
N GLU A 677 -8.46 -16.62 8.79
CA GLU A 677 -9.00 -17.60 9.74
C GLU A 677 -10.38 -18.12 9.31
N ARG A 678 -11.22 -17.23 8.78
CA ARG A 678 -12.61 -17.55 8.44
C ARG A 678 -12.75 -18.18 7.05
N TRP A 679 -11.98 -17.71 6.08
CA TRP A 679 -12.19 -18.05 4.66
C TRP A 679 -10.96 -18.58 3.94
N GLY A 680 -9.79 -18.66 4.58
CA GLY A 680 -8.58 -19.28 4.04
C GLY A 680 -7.56 -18.31 3.42
N SER A 681 -8.01 -17.24 2.77
CA SER A 681 -7.13 -16.13 2.33
C SER A 681 -7.38 -14.88 3.16
N GLY A 682 -6.34 -14.07 3.34
CA GLY A 682 -6.45 -12.75 3.96
C GLY A 682 -5.82 -11.64 3.16
N ASP A 683 -5.44 -11.88 1.90
CA ASP A 683 -4.93 -10.82 1.04
C ASP A 683 -6.11 -9.95 0.58
N LEU A 684 -6.08 -8.65 0.90
CA LEU A 684 -7.19 -7.71 0.71
C LEU A 684 -6.90 -6.63 -0.35
N ALA A 685 -5.63 -6.40 -0.67
CA ALA A 685 -5.25 -5.54 -1.78
C ALA A 685 -3.89 -5.97 -2.33
N CYS A 686 -3.74 -5.99 -3.66
CA CYS A 686 -2.47 -6.26 -4.32
C CYS A 686 -2.31 -5.42 -5.58
N TRP A 687 -1.08 -5.25 -6.04
CA TRP A 687 -0.80 -4.58 -7.30
C TRP A 687 0.33 -5.26 -8.07
N PHE A 688 0.34 -5.08 -9.39
CA PHE A 688 1.36 -5.60 -10.30
C PHE A 688 1.40 -4.81 -11.62
N ARG A 689 2.43 -5.05 -12.43
CA ARG A 689 2.58 -4.46 -13.78
C ARG A 689 2.27 -5.47 -14.87
N LEU A 690 1.68 -4.99 -15.96
CA LEU A 690 1.47 -5.72 -17.22
C LEU A 690 1.78 -4.78 -18.38
N GLY A 691 2.63 -5.20 -19.32
CA GLY A 691 3.17 -4.32 -20.35
C GLY A 691 3.71 -3.01 -19.76
N HIS A 692 3.19 -1.89 -20.25
CA HIS A 692 3.51 -0.55 -19.73
C HIS A 692 2.56 -0.06 -18.63
N GLY A 693 1.50 -0.79 -18.32
CA GLY A 693 0.47 -0.39 -17.37
C GLY A 693 0.61 -0.97 -15.97
N VAL A 694 -0.39 -0.67 -15.14
CA VAL A 694 -0.44 -1.10 -13.74
C VAL A 694 -1.85 -1.56 -13.41
N VAL A 695 -1.94 -2.67 -12.66
CA VAL A 695 -3.19 -3.20 -12.12
C VAL A 695 -3.12 -3.16 -10.60
N LEU A 696 -4.20 -2.72 -9.97
CA LEU A 696 -4.39 -2.80 -8.52
C LEU A 696 -5.79 -3.33 -8.23
N ASP A 697 -5.86 -4.42 -7.46
CA ASP A 697 -7.11 -5.01 -7.01
C ASP A 697 -7.29 -4.81 -5.50
N SER A 698 -8.52 -4.52 -5.07
CA SER A 698 -8.87 -4.53 -3.66
C SER A 698 -10.23 -5.18 -3.37
N VAL A 699 -10.27 -5.95 -2.29
CA VAL A 699 -11.41 -6.80 -1.89
C VAL A 699 -12.50 -6.01 -1.16
N ASN A 700 -12.38 -4.69 -1.03
CA ASN A 700 -13.36 -3.87 -0.32
C ASN A 700 -14.45 -3.33 -1.27
N HIS A 701 -15.59 -2.94 -0.71
CA HIS A 701 -16.60 -2.10 -1.38
C HIS A 701 -16.39 -0.60 -1.08
N PHE A 702 -15.97 0.22 -2.02
CA PHE A 702 -15.87 1.69 -1.99
C PHE A 702 -17.04 2.43 -1.34
N ASP A 703 -18.30 2.02 -1.52
CA ASP A 703 -19.46 2.75 -1.00
C ASP A 703 -19.98 2.25 0.36
N LEU A 704 -19.72 0.99 0.72
CA LEU A 704 -20.19 0.38 1.97
C LEU A 704 -19.21 0.52 3.16
N GLN A 705 -18.19 1.37 3.04
CA GLN A 705 -17.22 1.59 4.13
C GLN A 705 -17.73 2.64 5.13
N GLY A 706 -17.65 2.29 6.42
CA GLY A 706 -17.87 3.23 7.53
C GLY A 706 -19.06 2.89 8.41
N LEU A 707 -19.86 3.90 8.76
CA LEU A 707 -20.86 3.78 9.84
C LEU A 707 -22.13 3.02 9.44
N GLU A 708 -22.41 2.86 8.15
CA GLU A 708 -23.59 2.17 7.62
C GLU A 708 -23.71 0.73 8.13
N LEU A 709 -22.61 -0.01 8.12
CA LEU A 709 -22.56 -1.43 8.51
C LEU A 709 -22.22 -1.65 9.99
N ALA A 710 -21.93 -0.58 10.74
CA ALA A 710 -21.54 -0.64 12.15
C ALA A 710 -22.76 -0.76 13.10
N SER A 711 -23.59 -1.78 12.90
CA SER A 711 -24.87 -1.99 13.60
C SER A 711 -24.75 -2.11 15.14
N GLN A 712 -23.55 -2.44 15.64
CA GLN A 712 -23.25 -2.53 17.06
C GLN A 712 -23.21 -1.17 17.79
N LEU A 713 -23.09 -0.05 17.07
CA LEU A 713 -22.92 1.29 17.66
C LEU A 713 -24.27 1.89 18.06
N LYS A 714 -24.51 1.99 19.37
CA LYS A 714 -25.78 2.45 19.95
C LYS A 714 -25.74 3.94 20.29
N LYS A 715 -24.63 4.43 20.83
CA LYS A 715 -24.49 5.82 21.30
C LYS A 715 -23.81 6.72 20.28
N ARG A 716 -24.06 8.04 20.37
CA ARG A 716 -23.40 9.03 19.50
C ARG A 716 -21.88 9.03 19.69
N GLU A 717 -21.40 8.89 20.93
CA GLU A 717 -19.97 8.87 21.25
C GLU A 717 -19.27 7.65 20.66
N GLU A 718 -19.96 6.50 20.59
CA GLU A 718 -19.43 5.28 19.97
C GLU A 718 -19.21 5.47 18.46
N ARG A 719 -20.12 6.19 17.78
CA ARG A 719 -19.99 6.54 16.36
C ARG A 719 -18.86 7.51 16.09
N MET A 720 -18.72 8.52 16.94
CA MET A 720 -17.63 9.49 16.86
C MET A 720 -16.27 8.81 17.08
N ALA A 721 -16.17 7.93 18.08
CA ALA A 721 -14.97 7.14 18.33
C ALA A 721 -14.65 6.21 17.15
N TYR A 722 -15.65 5.50 16.64
CA TYR A 722 -15.48 4.65 15.45
C TYR A 722 -14.95 5.45 14.25
N ALA A 723 -15.50 6.63 14.00
CA ALA A 723 -15.06 7.49 12.92
C ALA A 723 -13.61 7.97 13.09
N MET A 724 -13.15 8.20 14.33
CA MET A 724 -11.75 8.55 14.58
C MET A 724 -10.83 7.34 14.44
N ASP A 725 -11.18 6.24 15.08
CA ASP A 725 -10.31 5.07 15.24
C ASP A 725 -10.20 4.24 13.95
N HIS A 726 -11.22 4.28 13.08
CA HIS A 726 -11.28 3.47 11.86
C HIS A 726 -11.33 4.28 10.58
N MET A 727 -11.91 5.49 10.60
CA MET A 727 -12.14 6.30 9.39
C MET A 727 -11.22 7.53 9.31
N GLY A 728 -10.39 7.77 10.33
CA GLY A 728 -9.43 8.87 10.35
C GLY A 728 -10.03 10.26 10.55
N LEU A 729 -11.22 10.37 11.18
CA LEU A 729 -11.82 11.66 11.51
C LEU A 729 -10.88 12.49 12.41
N SER A 730 -10.53 13.70 11.96
CA SER A 730 -9.64 14.58 12.72
C SER A 730 -10.35 15.21 13.93
N HIS A 731 -9.56 15.63 14.93
CA HIS A 731 -10.07 16.39 16.08
C HIS A 731 -10.79 17.67 15.65
N ALA A 732 -10.25 18.39 14.66
CA ALA A 732 -10.88 19.60 14.12
C ALA A 732 -12.27 19.31 13.55
N ARG A 733 -12.40 18.28 12.71
CA ARG A 733 -13.70 17.91 12.13
C ARG A 733 -14.67 17.38 13.18
N LEU A 734 -14.19 16.63 14.17
CA LEU A 734 -15.01 16.19 15.28
C LEU A 734 -15.58 17.39 16.04
N ARG A 735 -14.77 18.41 16.34
CA ARG A 735 -15.23 19.62 17.04
C ARG A 735 -16.37 20.33 16.33
N GLU A 736 -16.24 20.52 15.02
CA GLU A 736 -17.27 21.13 14.18
C GLU A 736 -18.59 20.35 14.23
N THR A 737 -18.49 19.02 14.20
CA THR A 737 -19.64 18.14 13.96
C THR A 737 -20.22 17.51 15.22
N ARG A 738 -19.55 17.62 16.37
CA ARG A 738 -19.90 16.88 17.60
C ARG A 738 -21.34 17.04 18.07
N LYS A 739 -21.93 18.22 17.89
CA LYS A 739 -23.31 18.53 18.31
C LYS A 739 -24.35 18.24 17.23
N ALA A 740 -23.91 17.76 16.07
CA ALA A 740 -24.82 17.52 14.96
C ALA A 740 -25.74 16.34 15.25
N LYS A 741 -27.04 16.53 14.97
CA LYS A 741 -28.09 15.53 15.25
C LYS A 741 -27.92 14.24 14.43
N TRP A 742 -27.21 14.30 13.30
CA TRP A 742 -27.00 13.12 12.47
C TRP A 742 -26.16 12.05 13.17
N TRP A 743 -25.37 12.39 14.21
CA TRP A 743 -24.69 11.40 15.04
C TRP A 743 -25.65 10.49 15.83
N GLU A 744 -26.95 10.77 15.89
CA GLU A 744 -27.92 9.90 16.57
C GLU A 744 -28.23 8.62 15.78
N ASN A 745 -27.87 8.57 14.49
CA ASN A 745 -28.22 7.48 13.60
C ASN A 745 -27.07 7.10 12.66
N ASN A 746 -26.77 5.81 12.53
CA ASN A 746 -25.67 5.30 11.70
C ASN A 746 -25.75 5.76 10.24
N LEU A 747 -26.91 5.59 9.60
CA LEU A 747 -27.12 5.93 8.19
C LEU A 747 -26.98 7.44 7.95
N LYS A 748 -27.46 8.28 8.88
CA LYS A 748 -27.28 9.72 8.77
C LYS A 748 -25.81 10.12 8.95
N ALA A 749 -25.12 9.51 9.89
CA ALA A 749 -23.71 9.80 10.14
C ALA A 749 -22.80 9.37 8.99
N ALA A 750 -23.07 8.23 8.36
CA ALA A 750 -22.29 7.75 7.21
C ALA A 750 -22.37 8.68 5.98
N ARG A 751 -23.46 9.43 5.83
CA ARG A 751 -23.58 10.45 4.76
C ARG A 751 -22.62 11.63 4.95
N GLU A 752 -22.30 11.93 6.20
CA GLU A 752 -21.54 13.12 6.62
C GLU A 752 -20.06 12.79 6.92
N VAL A 753 -19.78 11.54 7.31
CA VAL A 753 -18.46 11.03 7.63
C VAL A 753 -18.25 9.74 6.85
N ARG A 754 -17.25 9.75 5.97
CA ARG A 754 -16.91 8.63 5.09
C ARG A 754 -15.53 8.09 5.42
N ASP A 755 -15.35 6.80 5.23
CA ASP A 755 -14.03 6.19 5.24
C ASP A 755 -13.35 6.52 3.91
N LEU A 756 -12.20 7.18 3.99
CA LEU A 756 -11.42 7.57 2.82
C LEU A 756 -10.17 6.70 2.63
N SER A 757 -9.96 5.67 3.43
CA SER A 757 -8.78 4.79 3.33
C SER A 757 -8.65 4.18 1.93
N VAL A 758 -9.73 3.63 1.39
CA VAL A 758 -9.75 3.07 0.04
C VAL A 758 -9.64 4.16 -1.01
N PHE A 759 -10.32 5.29 -0.80
CA PHE A 759 -10.18 6.42 -1.71
C PHE A 759 -8.74 6.92 -1.80
N GLN A 760 -8.02 6.94 -0.68
CA GLN A 760 -6.60 7.27 -0.62
C GLN A 760 -5.77 6.23 -1.37
N LEU A 761 -6.11 4.94 -1.30
CA LEU A 761 -5.47 3.89 -2.10
C LEU A 761 -5.63 4.16 -3.61
N VAL A 762 -6.86 4.45 -4.08
CA VAL A 762 -7.15 4.83 -5.48
C VAL A 762 -6.43 6.14 -5.85
N THR A 763 -6.43 7.12 -4.96
CA THR A 763 -5.76 8.41 -5.14
C THR A 763 -4.26 8.23 -5.30
N ASN A 764 -3.62 7.37 -4.50
CA ASN A 764 -2.20 7.06 -4.62
C ASN A 764 -1.90 6.33 -5.92
N PHE A 765 -2.80 5.43 -6.34
CA PHE A 765 -2.72 4.74 -7.63
C PHE A 765 -2.72 5.74 -8.80
N VAL A 766 -3.65 6.70 -8.80
CA VAL A 766 -3.71 7.77 -9.81
C VAL A 766 -2.53 8.75 -9.70
N ARG A 767 -2.11 9.10 -8.49
CA ARG A 767 -0.94 9.95 -8.26
C ARG A 767 0.31 9.33 -8.88
N LEU A 768 0.54 8.04 -8.67
CA LEU A 768 1.68 7.34 -9.22
C LEU A 768 1.63 7.28 -10.74
N ARG A 769 0.44 7.15 -11.36
CA ARG A 769 0.28 7.33 -12.82
C ARG A 769 0.76 8.69 -13.31
N ARG A 770 0.43 9.77 -12.58
CA ARG A 770 0.84 11.13 -12.93
C ARG A 770 2.33 11.35 -12.74
N ILE A 771 2.94 10.71 -11.74
CA ILE A 771 4.38 10.82 -11.53
C ILE A 771 5.13 10.01 -12.59
N GLN A 772 4.68 8.80 -12.91
CA GLN A 772 5.39 7.85 -13.78
C GLN A 772 5.13 8.09 -15.27
N GLY A 773 3.96 8.62 -15.64
CA GLY A 773 3.65 8.93 -17.04
C GLY A 773 3.36 10.40 -17.30
N LYS A 774 3.93 11.29 -16.47
CA LYS A 774 4.40 12.58 -16.95
C LYS A 774 5.70 12.30 -17.70
#